data_AF-A0A345SXS3-F1
#
_entry.id   AF-A0A345SXS3-F1
#
_cell.length_a   1.000
_cell.length_b   1.000
_cell.length_c   1.000
_cell.angle_alpha   90.00
_cell.angle_beta   90.00
_cell.angle_gamma   90.00
#
_symmetry.space_group_name_H-M   'P 1'
#
loop_
_entity.id
_entity.type
_entity.pdbx_description
1 polymer ?
#
loop_
_entity_poly.entity_id
_entity_poly.type
_entity_poly.pdbx_seq_one_letter_code
_entity_poly.pdbx_strand_id
1 'polypeptide(L)'
;MFGSGSKITFRDYVQGTWGSFDTPAGRVDYIMTKARLGGDADAPERQLTRSLAPVREVMDAGDLDFNQLLQRDLDDHRVAINLIPYLLKQKSTGPAFFPPIVAVLLPFQKKRPTAFPALDAPRPVDHDEAPWQEERAGNAFRVHRLLDSDGELHGANLGKLWWNESESSLVVLDGQHRAMALLAIERTLSRTWHGSGAQFRPFYEHQVEHLLSEHQVSEVDLAKIEVPVTVCWFPDETGESARPHEAARKLFVDVNKEARPPSESRIILLSDGELSNVLTRSMLSALRGRSDDYLPLYAVEYDNPEVNTSRPARWSVMTNIHLLKMAVNRCIFGPPKYLTNLAQPFGGREKTEERDRFMRAQLDLVSLLPDYVDDAGYPYTLDEIGDAKFPLGRSEALTNRFMDTWGQAILTLLSRTAPYAAHAASLTSFKESWHTTSTHASLAHDALFGGVGIYWTLRDSYDSYQTNRSEDGPKPPKSDVIRAWEALREQESEFDKYRAHEYLGSTRPEVVRRCKLAYGVFNTHACQLGMVMSLGSLWEMRKNQPGGADLKDLPAFAEALAKAWNEFFQIDRGRARDRRFAFSKDSSNPLNQITNMDTPNAVYFRYFWMQALTVPSVWQHLSPWLTDREAFDAGLGQARRLYLDLCIKQQGKALELSQPTLNRTERAEQAEKAATNALKKALRNWFGVTDEEFEAWRTNQPRRAVQPELEFGESSGNEEDGANE
;
A
#
# COMPACT_ATOMS: atom_id res chain seq x y z
N MET A 1 -52.46 31.82 16.33
CA MET A 1 -51.77 30.57 16.72
C MET A 1 -51.33 29.87 15.44
N PHE A 2 -50.06 30.00 15.06
CA PHE A 2 -49.48 29.24 13.95
C PHE A 2 -48.81 28.00 14.55
N GLY A 3 -49.24 26.82 14.10
CA GLY A 3 -48.69 25.54 14.55
C GLY A 3 -47.20 25.46 14.26
N SER A 4 -46.42 25.04 15.25
CA SER A 4 -45.03 24.67 15.06
C SER A 4 -44.96 23.54 14.03
N GLY A 5 -44.32 23.78 12.89
CA GLY A 5 -44.00 22.71 11.94
C GLY A 5 -43.22 21.62 12.67
N SER A 6 -43.77 20.41 12.72
CA SER A 6 -43.05 19.23 13.15
C SER A 6 -41.82 19.08 12.24
N LYS A 7 -40.61 19.25 12.78
CA LYS A 7 -39.40 18.80 12.08
C LYS A 7 -39.58 17.31 11.82
N ILE A 8 -39.68 16.91 10.55
CA ILE A 8 -39.70 15.51 10.16
C ILE A 8 -38.30 14.96 10.43
N THR A 9 -38.15 14.22 11.53
CA THR A 9 -36.85 13.68 11.97
C THR A 9 -36.37 12.52 11.10
N PHE A 10 -37.29 11.71 10.58
CA PHE A 10 -37.01 10.52 9.76
C PHE A 10 -37.70 10.69 8.41
N ARG A 11 -36.92 11.05 7.38
CA ARG A 11 -37.42 11.26 6.03
C ARG A 11 -37.23 10.03 5.15
N ASP A 12 -36.06 9.39 5.26
CA ASP A 12 -35.63 8.34 4.36
C ASP A 12 -35.82 6.98 5.02
N TYR A 13 -36.27 5.99 4.23
CA TYR A 13 -36.53 4.65 4.73
C TYR A 13 -36.39 3.57 3.66
N VAL A 14 -36.15 2.35 4.15
CA VAL A 14 -36.23 1.13 3.37
C VAL A 14 -37.19 0.15 4.02
N GLN A 15 -37.80 -0.69 3.20
CA GLN A 15 -38.63 -1.79 3.65
C GLN A 15 -38.24 -3.08 2.93
N GLY A 16 -38.41 -4.21 3.60
CA GLY A 16 -38.07 -5.51 3.04
C GLY A 16 -38.15 -6.61 4.07
N THR A 17 -37.48 -7.73 3.79
CA THR A 17 -37.41 -8.86 4.72
C THR A 17 -36.25 -8.63 5.68
N TRP A 18 -36.54 -8.57 6.98
CA TRP A 18 -35.50 -8.45 8.00
C TRP A 18 -34.96 -9.80 8.41
N GLY A 19 -33.73 -9.79 8.92
CA GLY A 19 -33.11 -10.95 9.58
C GLY A 19 -31.96 -10.51 10.47
N SER A 20 -31.39 -11.47 11.18
CA SER A 20 -30.23 -11.27 12.04
C SER A 20 -29.34 -12.50 12.00
N PHE A 21 -28.04 -12.31 12.25
CA PHE A 21 -27.13 -13.40 12.56
C PHE A 21 -26.15 -12.98 13.65
N ASP A 22 -25.82 -13.94 14.51
CA ASP A 22 -24.90 -13.75 15.61
C ASP A 22 -23.53 -14.32 15.24
N THR A 23 -22.49 -13.55 15.53
CA THR A 23 -21.10 -14.00 15.42
C THR A 23 -20.43 -13.90 16.81
N PRO A 24 -19.29 -14.57 17.03
CA PRO A 24 -18.48 -14.34 18.23
C PRO A 24 -18.06 -12.87 18.43
N ALA A 25 -18.20 -12.04 17.40
CA ALA A 25 -17.85 -10.62 17.39
C ALA A 25 -19.04 -9.68 17.59
N GLY A 26 -20.25 -10.20 17.80
CA GLY A 26 -21.48 -9.41 17.95
C GLY A 26 -22.56 -9.75 16.92
N ARG A 27 -23.74 -9.17 17.13
CA ARG A 27 -24.93 -9.36 16.30
C ARG A 27 -24.97 -8.38 15.13
N VAL A 28 -25.37 -8.88 13.95
CA VAL A 28 -25.65 -8.06 12.76
C VAL A 28 -27.10 -8.24 12.36
N ASP A 29 -27.83 -7.13 12.29
CA ASP A 29 -29.18 -7.10 11.76
C ASP A 29 -29.18 -6.55 10.34
N TYR A 30 -30.12 -7.01 9.51
CA TYR A 30 -30.22 -6.58 8.12
C TYR A 30 -31.66 -6.52 7.60
N ILE A 31 -31.87 -5.73 6.55
CA ILE A 31 -33.05 -5.75 5.68
C ILE A 31 -32.59 -6.08 4.25
N MET A 32 -33.16 -7.14 3.68
CA MET A 32 -33.03 -7.46 2.26
C MET A 32 -34.12 -6.72 1.48
N THR A 33 -33.70 -5.89 0.53
CA THR A 33 -34.56 -5.04 -0.28
C THR A 33 -33.98 -4.88 -1.69
N LYS A 34 -34.44 -3.89 -2.45
CA LYS A 34 -33.97 -3.59 -3.80
C LYS A 34 -33.85 -2.09 -4.05
N ALA A 35 -32.81 -1.74 -4.81
CA ALA A 35 -32.61 -0.41 -5.38
C ALA A 35 -33.15 -0.38 -6.81
N ARG A 36 -33.77 0.74 -7.23
CA ARG A 36 -34.34 0.90 -8.58
C ARG A 36 -33.82 2.18 -9.25
N LEU A 37 -33.67 2.14 -10.58
CA LEU A 37 -33.39 3.32 -11.41
C LEU A 37 -34.68 3.88 -12.03
N GLY A 38 -34.82 5.19 -12.23
CA GLY A 38 -36.02 5.79 -12.87
C GLY A 38 -37.33 5.59 -12.08
N GLY A 39 -38.48 5.92 -12.68
CA GLY A 39 -39.81 5.82 -12.05
C GLY A 39 -40.17 6.98 -11.10
N ASP A 40 -41.19 6.85 -10.27
CA ASP A 40 -41.61 7.93 -9.35
C ASP A 40 -40.48 8.33 -8.38
N ALA A 41 -40.24 9.64 -8.26
CA ALA A 41 -39.18 10.18 -7.40
C ALA A 41 -39.36 9.86 -5.91
N ASP A 42 -40.60 9.58 -5.50
CA ASP A 42 -40.99 9.27 -4.13
C ASP A 42 -41.03 7.76 -3.83
N ALA A 43 -40.71 6.91 -4.82
CA ALA A 43 -40.62 5.47 -4.60
C ALA A 43 -39.45 5.12 -3.64
N PRO A 44 -39.68 4.33 -2.57
CA PRO A 44 -38.64 4.00 -1.60
C PRO A 44 -37.40 3.34 -2.22
N GLU A 45 -37.57 2.52 -3.26
CA GLU A 45 -36.48 1.85 -3.95
C GLU A 45 -35.58 2.80 -4.75
N ARG A 46 -36.15 3.89 -5.29
CA ARG A 46 -35.39 4.94 -5.98
C ARG A 46 -34.70 5.87 -4.98
N GLN A 47 -35.37 6.17 -3.86
CA GLN A 47 -34.78 6.91 -2.74
C GLN A 47 -33.57 6.17 -2.17
N LEU A 48 -33.68 4.85 -1.96
CA LEU A 48 -32.54 4.01 -1.55
C LEU A 48 -31.35 4.18 -2.50
N THR A 49 -31.55 4.10 -3.82
CA THR A 49 -30.47 4.32 -4.80
C THR A 49 -29.76 5.65 -4.59
N ARG A 50 -30.49 6.72 -4.24
CA ARG A 50 -29.93 8.07 -4.01
C ARG A 50 -29.20 8.18 -2.68
N SER A 51 -29.65 7.47 -1.65
CA SER A 51 -29.03 7.49 -0.32
C SER A 51 -27.85 6.53 -0.18
N LEU A 52 -27.64 5.61 -1.13
CA LEU A 52 -26.41 4.81 -1.20
C LEU A 52 -25.21 5.73 -1.43
N ALA A 53 -24.22 5.62 -0.55
CA ALA A 53 -22.99 6.39 -0.68
C ALA A 53 -21.77 5.45 -0.69
N PRO A 54 -20.94 5.48 -1.74
CA PRO A 54 -19.64 4.83 -1.68
C PRO A 54 -18.77 5.55 -0.65
N VAL A 55 -17.91 4.78 0.04
CA VAL A 55 -17.08 5.28 1.16
C VAL A 55 -16.32 6.57 0.81
N ARG A 56 -15.83 6.68 -0.43
CA ARG A 56 -15.10 7.85 -0.94
C ARG A 56 -15.88 9.16 -0.96
N GLU A 57 -17.20 9.11 -0.88
CA GLU A 57 -18.08 10.29 -0.96
C GLU A 57 -18.57 10.76 0.41
N VAL A 58 -18.48 9.91 1.44
CA VAL A 58 -18.99 10.17 2.79
C VAL A 58 -17.95 10.86 3.68
N MET A 59 -16.67 10.70 3.36
CA MET A 59 -15.55 11.14 4.21
C MET A 59 -14.50 11.93 3.41
N ASP A 60 -13.96 12.99 4.00
CA ASP A 60 -12.93 13.83 3.37
C ASP A 60 -11.52 13.22 3.51
N ALA A 61 -10.68 13.33 2.47
CA ALA A 61 -9.35 12.70 2.38
C ALA A 61 -8.38 13.06 3.53
N GLY A 62 -8.58 14.20 4.19
CA GLY A 62 -7.77 14.64 5.34
C GLY A 62 -8.20 14.01 6.68
N ASP A 63 -9.47 13.64 6.83
CA ASP A 63 -10.07 13.19 8.10
C ASP A 63 -10.20 11.66 8.21
N LEU A 64 -9.86 10.94 7.13
CA LEU A 64 -9.91 9.48 7.03
C LEU A 64 -8.71 8.81 7.71
N ASP A 65 -8.83 7.62 8.28
CA ASP A 65 -7.68 6.73 8.54
C ASP A 65 -7.26 6.02 7.23
N PHE A 66 -6.01 5.56 7.13
CA PHE A 66 -5.46 4.92 5.92
C PHE A 66 -6.30 3.72 5.45
N ASN A 67 -6.90 2.99 6.39
CA ASN A 67 -7.82 1.87 6.14
C ASN A 67 -9.10 2.30 5.40
N GLN A 68 -9.60 3.49 5.71
CA GLN A 68 -10.82 4.03 5.12
C GLN A 68 -10.56 4.64 3.72
N LEU A 69 -9.28 4.96 3.41
CA LEU A 69 -8.82 5.38 2.07
C LEU A 69 -8.81 4.23 1.05
N LEU A 70 -8.61 2.98 1.47
CA LEU A 70 -8.64 1.79 0.60
C LEU A 70 -10.04 1.34 0.24
N GLN A 71 -10.98 1.46 1.17
CA GLN A 71 -12.40 1.26 0.91
C GLN A 71 -12.98 2.31 -0.05
N ARG A 72 -12.19 3.32 -0.44
CA ARG A 72 -12.53 4.33 -1.44
C ARG A 72 -12.09 3.94 -2.88
N ASP A 73 -11.26 2.90 -3.06
CA ASP A 73 -10.67 2.51 -4.35
C ASP A 73 -11.70 1.88 -5.30
N LEU A 74 -12.30 2.73 -6.12
CA LEU A 74 -13.29 2.41 -7.14
C LEU A 74 -12.63 2.56 -8.51
N ASP A 75 -12.67 1.48 -9.30
CA ASP A 75 -12.19 1.48 -10.69
C ASP A 75 -13.28 2.10 -11.57
N ASP A 76 -13.23 3.43 -11.67
CA ASP A 76 -14.23 4.21 -12.40
C ASP A 76 -14.30 3.82 -13.88
N HIS A 77 -13.17 3.43 -14.48
CA HIS A 77 -13.10 2.93 -15.84
C HIS A 77 -13.86 1.61 -16.00
N ARG A 78 -13.63 0.63 -15.11
CA ARG A 78 -14.40 -0.62 -15.11
C ARG A 78 -15.89 -0.39 -14.91
N VAL A 79 -16.28 0.58 -14.07
CA VAL A 79 -17.69 0.94 -13.90
C VAL A 79 -18.25 1.47 -15.21
N ALA A 80 -17.60 2.46 -15.83
CA ALA A 80 -18.07 3.14 -17.03
C ALA A 80 -18.10 2.24 -18.28
N ILE A 81 -17.08 1.39 -18.46
CA ILE A 81 -16.90 0.59 -19.69
C ILE A 81 -17.48 -0.82 -19.57
N ASN A 82 -17.56 -1.40 -18.37
CA ASN A 82 -18.07 -2.76 -18.21
C ASN A 82 -19.44 -2.80 -17.52
N LEU A 83 -19.59 -2.15 -16.37
CA LEU A 83 -20.80 -2.33 -15.53
C LEU A 83 -21.99 -1.51 -16.03
N ILE A 84 -21.80 -0.26 -16.45
CA ILE A 84 -22.90 0.56 -17.00
C ILE A 84 -23.44 -0.07 -18.30
N PRO A 85 -22.60 -0.46 -19.28
CA PRO A 85 -23.07 -1.22 -20.44
C PRO A 85 -23.74 -2.54 -20.07
N TYR A 86 -23.28 -3.23 -19.01
CA TYR A 86 -23.93 -4.45 -18.55
C TYR A 86 -25.38 -4.24 -18.10
N LEU A 87 -25.69 -3.08 -17.49
CA LEU A 87 -27.04 -2.72 -17.06
C LEU A 87 -27.92 -2.24 -18.23
N LEU A 88 -27.34 -1.57 -19.23
CA LEU A 88 -28.09 -0.90 -20.31
C LEU A 88 -28.19 -1.71 -21.60
N LYS A 89 -27.24 -2.62 -21.87
CA LYS A 89 -27.17 -3.37 -23.14
C LYS A 89 -27.88 -4.72 -23.03
N GLN A 90 -28.88 -4.93 -23.90
CA GLN A 90 -29.43 -6.27 -24.11
C GLN A 90 -28.41 -7.16 -24.83
N LYS A 91 -27.98 -8.25 -24.17
CA LYS A 91 -27.10 -9.26 -24.78
C LYS A 91 -27.93 -10.41 -25.34
N SER A 92 -27.49 -10.94 -26.49
CA SER A 92 -28.09 -12.12 -27.13
C SER A 92 -27.77 -13.45 -26.43
N THR A 93 -26.95 -13.43 -25.37
CA THR A 93 -26.41 -14.61 -24.68
C THR A 93 -27.21 -15.06 -23.45
N GLY A 94 -28.44 -14.53 -23.25
CA GLY A 94 -29.32 -14.90 -22.12
C GLY A 94 -29.33 -13.90 -20.95
N PRO A 95 -30.16 -14.13 -19.92
CA PRO A 95 -30.33 -13.23 -18.79
C PRO A 95 -29.08 -13.20 -17.90
N ALA A 96 -28.82 -12.04 -17.28
CA ALA A 96 -27.63 -11.79 -16.48
C ALA A 96 -28.04 -11.35 -15.07
N PHE A 97 -27.42 -11.93 -14.03
CA PHE A 97 -27.74 -11.64 -12.63
C PHE A 97 -26.73 -10.66 -12.02
N PHE A 98 -27.22 -9.57 -11.43
CA PHE A 98 -26.40 -8.58 -10.75
C PHE A 98 -26.36 -8.91 -9.24
N PRO A 99 -25.19 -9.30 -8.68
CA PRO A 99 -25.10 -9.71 -7.29
C PRO A 99 -25.52 -8.60 -6.32
N PRO A 100 -26.04 -8.95 -5.12
CA PRO A 100 -26.46 -7.97 -4.13
C PRO A 100 -25.38 -6.95 -3.77
N ILE A 101 -25.83 -5.73 -3.47
CA ILE A 101 -25.01 -4.68 -2.86
C ILE A 101 -25.17 -4.78 -1.35
N VAL A 102 -24.08 -4.70 -0.61
CA VAL A 102 -24.11 -4.67 0.86
C VAL A 102 -23.82 -3.24 1.32
N ALA A 103 -24.79 -2.63 1.98
CA ALA A 103 -24.67 -1.30 2.56
C ALA A 103 -24.85 -1.36 4.08
N VAL A 104 -24.11 -0.55 4.82
CA VAL A 104 -24.19 -0.49 6.27
C VAL A 104 -24.56 0.91 6.72
N LEU A 105 -25.50 1.00 7.65
CA LEU A 105 -25.88 2.25 8.26
C LEU A 105 -24.84 2.64 9.31
N LEU A 106 -24.20 3.80 9.11
CA LEU A 106 -23.13 4.29 9.98
C LEU A 106 -23.39 5.72 10.47
N PRO A 107 -22.99 6.06 11.70
CA PRO A 107 -23.22 7.39 12.27
C PRO A 107 -22.18 8.41 11.78
N PHE A 108 -22.66 9.52 11.23
CA PHE A 108 -21.85 10.63 10.74
C PHE A 108 -22.47 11.97 11.13
N GLN A 109 -21.64 12.91 11.59
CA GLN A 109 -22.04 14.32 11.74
C GLN A 109 -21.03 15.21 11.05
N LYS A 110 -21.49 16.06 10.13
CA LYS A 110 -20.62 16.94 9.31
C LYS A 110 -19.46 16.18 8.64
N LYS A 111 -19.76 15.00 8.05
CA LYS A 111 -18.79 14.06 7.43
C LYS A 111 -17.74 13.45 8.36
N ARG A 112 -17.89 13.58 9.68
CA ARG A 112 -17.00 12.93 10.65
C ARG A 112 -17.66 11.71 11.28
N PRO A 113 -16.93 10.59 11.42
CA PRO A 113 -17.40 9.42 12.16
C PRO A 113 -17.81 9.80 13.58
N THR A 114 -18.96 9.28 14.03
CA THR A 114 -19.45 9.45 15.41
C THR A 114 -19.90 8.10 15.98
N ALA A 115 -20.67 8.10 17.07
CA ALA A 115 -21.30 6.91 17.63
C ALA A 115 -22.83 7.07 17.58
N PHE A 116 -23.55 5.96 17.48
CA PHE A 116 -25.01 5.99 17.64
C PHE A 116 -25.39 6.20 19.10
N PRO A 117 -26.49 6.92 19.39
CA PRO A 117 -27.14 6.87 20.70
C PRO A 117 -27.50 5.42 21.05
N ALA A 118 -27.61 5.12 22.35
CA ALA A 118 -28.05 3.79 22.80
C ALA A 118 -29.40 3.43 22.17
N LEU A 119 -29.54 2.17 21.77
CA LEU A 119 -30.79 1.64 21.23
C LEU A 119 -31.83 1.48 22.35
N ASP A 120 -33.00 2.08 22.17
CA ASP A 120 -34.13 1.95 23.09
C ASP A 120 -34.63 0.51 23.17
N ALA A 121 -35.20 0.13 24.32
CA ALA A 121 -35.85 -1.16 24.48
C ALA A 121 -37.01 -1.32 23.48
N PRO A 122 -37.23 -2.52 22.91
CA PRO A 122 -38.29 -2.75 21.94
C PRO A 122 -39.67 -2.43 22.53
N ARG A 123 -40.48 -1.69 21.78
CA ARG A 123 -41.84 -1.30 22.21
C ARG A 123 -42.87 -1.51 21.09
N PRO A 124 -44.08 -1.98 21.40
CA PRO A 124 -45.13 -2.08 20.40
C PRO A 124 -45.65 -0.69 20.01
N VAL A 125 -45.88 -0.47 18.71
CA VAL A 125 -46.45 0.74 18.14
C VAL A 125 -47.41 0.39 17.01
N ASP A 126 -48.52 1.12 16.89
CA ASP A 126 -49.40 1.02 15.73
C ASP A 126 -48.92 1.96 14.63
N HIS A 127 -48.64 1.40 13.45
CA HIS A 127 -48.18 2.15 12.27
C HIS A 127 -48.71 1.49 10.99
N ASP A 128 -49.18 2.28 10.02
CA ASP A 128 -49.81 1.79 8.78
C ASP A 128 -50.92 0.73 9.02
N GLU A 129 -51.75 0.96 10.03
CA GLU A 129 -52.86 0.07 10.41
C GLU A 129 -52.44 -1.34 10.86
N ALA A 130 -51.17 -1.53 11.23
CA ALA A 130 -50.64 -2.78 11.75
C ALA A 130 -49.81 -2.57 13.04
N PRO A 131 -49.71 -3.58 13.92
CA PRO A 131 -48.82 -3.53 15.08
C PRO A 131 -47.36 -3.83 14.67
N TRP A 132 -46.44 -3.02 15.18
CA TRP A 132 -44.99 -3.15 14.94
C TRP A 132 -44.22 -3.11 16.25
N GLN A 133 -43.12 -3.85 16.32
CA GLN A 133 -42.09 -3.67 17.33
C GLN A 133 -41.14 -2.57 16.86
N GLU A 134 -41.08 -1.46 17.58
CA GLU A 134 -40.15 -0.36 17.33
C GLU A 134 -38.93 -0.45 18.25
N GLU A 135 -37.75 -0.30 17.64
CA GLU A 135 -36.48 -0.01 18.31
C GLU A 135 -35.91 1.29 17.72
N ARG A 136 -35.35 2.16 18.56
CA ARG A 136 -34.93 3.50 18.15
C ARG A 136 -33.61 3.90 18.78
N ALA A 137 -32.68 4.41 17.98
CA ALA A 137 -31.42 4.98 18.46
C ALA A 137 -31.46 6.51 18.34
N GLY A 138 -32.04 7.16 19.35
CA GLY A 138 -32.18 8.63 19.39
C GLY A 138 -32.84 9.19 18.13
N ASN A 139 -32.18 10.13 17.44
CA ASN A 139 -32.66 10.67 16.16
C ASN A 139 -31.94 10.09 14.95
N ALA A 140 -31.04 9.11 15.15
CA ALA A 140 -30.15 8.62 14.11
C ALA A 140 -30.85 7.61 13.20
N PHE A 141 -31.56 6.63 13.80
CA PHE A 141 -32.37 5.65 13.08
C PHE A 141 -33.48 5.04 13.94
N ARG A 142 -34.47 4.44 13.27
CA ARG A 142 -35.53 3.62 13.89
C ARG A 142 -35.81 2.39 13.04
N VAL A 143 -36.16 1.29 13.69
CA VAL A 143 -36.48 0.02 13.07
C VAL A 143 -37.87 -0.40 13.49
N HIS A 144 -38.71 -0.83 12.54
CA HIS A 144 -39.97 -1.51 12.81
C HIS A 144 -39.88 -2.95 12.33
N ARG A 145 -40.29 -3.91 13.17
CA ARG A 145 -40.50 -5.31 12.79
C ARG A 145 -41.96 -5.68 12.99
N LEU A 146 -42.60 -6.26 11.98
CA LEU A 146 -44.04 -6.52 12.01
C LEU A 146 -44.38 -7.51 13.12
N LEU A 147 -45.43 -7.22 13.90
CA LEU A 147 -45.98 -8.11 14.90
C LEU A 147 -47.22 -8.86 14.36
N ASP A 148 -47.45 -10.05 14.88
CA ASP A 148 -48.69 -10.79 14.66
C ASP A 148 -49.77 -10.42 15.68
N SER A 149 -50.92 -11.11 15.60
CA SER A 149 -52.05 -10.89 16.50
C SER A 149 -51.77 -11.25 17.96
N ASP A 150 -50.76 -12.08 18.21
CA ASP A 150 -50.38 -12.55 19.55
C ASP A 150 -49.32 -11.64 20.19
N GLY A 151 -48.84 -10.62 19.46
CA GLY A 151 -47.80 -9.70 19.89
C GLY A 151 -46.38 -10.23 19.69
N GLU A 152 -46.23 -11.34 18.96
CA GLU A 152 -44.95 -11.94 18.58
C GLU A 152 -44.50 -11.46 17.20
N LEU A 153 -43.22 -11.68 16.86
CA LEU A 153 -42.70 -11.29 15.55
C LEU A 153 -43.35 -12.11 14.43
N HIS A 154 -43.96 -11.42 13.47
CA HIS A 154 -44.70 -12.04 12.38
C HIS A 154 -43.77 -12.83 11.44
N GLY A 155 -44.11 -14.09 11.14
CA GLY A 155 -43.26 -15.02 10.35
C GLY A 155 -42.99 -14.63 8.88
N ALA A 156 -43.60 -13.55 8.39
CA ALA A 156 -43.25 -12.94 7.10
C ALA A 156 -41.94 -12.11 7.17
N ASN A 157 -41.44 -11.85 8.38
CA ASN A 157 -40.24 -11.07 8.66
C ASN A 157 -40.24 -9.72 7.94
N LEU A 158 -41.39 -9.04 7.87
CA LEU A 158 -41.48 -7.71 7.26
C LEU A 158 -40.87 -6.67 8.21
N GLY A 159 -39.93 -5.89 7.69
CA GLY A 159 -39.22 -4.87 8.46
C GLY A 159 -39.08 -3.56 7.69
N LYS A 160 -38.97 -2.47 8.45
CA LYS A 160 -38.71 -1.13 7.94
C LYS A 160 -37.59 -0.48 8.74
N LEU A 161 -36.66 0.18 8.06
CA LEU A 161 -35.56 0.94 8.66
C LEU A 161 -35.64 2.37 8.15
N TRP A 162 -35.73 3.33 9.06
CA TRP A 162 -35.61 4.75 8.74
C TRP A 162 -34.32 5.30 9.33
N TRP A 163 -33.72 6.27 8.64
CA TRP A 163 -32.56 6.99 9.14
C TRP A 163 -32.72 8.50 8.94
N ASN A 164 -31.87 9.24 9.63
CA ASN A 164 -31.73 10.68 9.48
C ASN A 164 -30.40 10.98 8.78
N GLU A 165 -30.45 11.47 7.55
CA GLU A 165 -29.25 11.78 6.74
C GLU A 165 -28.31 12.83 7.37
N SER A 166 -28.78 13.60 8.35
CA SER A 166 -27.92 14.55 9.09
C SER A 166 -27.08 13.92 10.20
N GLU A 167 -27.43 12.69 10.63
CA GLU A 167 -26.77 11.95 11.72
C GLU A 167 -26.25 10.57 11.29
N SER A 168 -26.69 10.07 10.12
CA SER A 168 -26.43 8.71 9.65
C SER A 168 -26.26 8.69 8.12
N SER A 169 -25.54 7.70 7.59
CA SER A 169 -25.41 7.48 6.15
C SER A 169 -25.34 5.99 5.81
N LEU A 170 -25.89 5.61 4.65
CA LEU A 170 -25.81 4.25 4.12
C LEU A 170 -24.52 4.08 3.30
N VAL A 171 -23.54 3.44 3.90
CA VAL A 171 -22.20 3.27 3.32
C VAL A 171 -22.10 1.92 2.62
N VAL A 172 -21.75 1.93 1.33
CA VAL A 172 -21.58 0.70 0.55
C VAL A 172 -20.27 0.01 0.95
N LEU A 173 -20.39 -1.17 1.57
CA LEU A 173 -19.24 -2.01 1.96
C LEU A 173 -18.85 -2.99 0.85
N ASP A 174 -19.81 -3.73 0.28
CA ASP A 174 -19.56 -4.59 -0.87
C ASP A 174 -20.45 -4.23 -2.06
N GLY A 175 -19.92 -4.43 -3.26
CA GLY A 175 -20.56 -4.01 -4.50
C GLY A 175 -20.38 -2.52 -4.76
N GLN A 176 -19.27 -1.91 -4.34
CA GLN A 176 -19.02 -0.49 -4.56
C GLN A 176 -19.08 -0.11 -6.05
N HIS A 177 -18.42 -0.87 -6.94
CA HIS A 177 -18.49 -0.61 -8.40
C HIS A 177 -19.93 -0.76 -8.93
N ARG A 178 -20.69 -1.70 -8.35
CA ARG A 178 -22.09 -1.97 -8.70
C ARG A 178 -22.99 -0.79 -8.29
N ALA A 179 -22.86 -0.32 -7.06
CA ALA A 179 -23.55 0.85 -6.54
C ALA A 179 -23.19 2.11 -7.34
N MET A 180 -21.91 2.30 -7.67
CA MET A 180 -21.48 3.43 -8.51
C MET A 180 -22.07 3.42 -9.91
N ALA A 181 -22.27 2.24 -10.52
CA ALA A 181 -22.95 2.17 -11.81
C ALA A 181 -24.39 2.71 -11.73
N LEU A 182 -25.13 2.33 -10.67
CA LEU A 182 -26.49 2.82 -10.43
C LEU A 182 -26.50 4.34 -10.16
N LEU A 183 -25.61 4.80 -9.27
CA LEU A 183 -25.48 6.21 -8.91
C LEU A 183 -25.09 7.07 -10.11
N ALA A 184 -24.15 6.60 -10.93
CA ALA A 184 -23.71 7.33 -12.13
C ALA A 184 -24.85 7.53 -13.13
N ILE A 185 -25.69 6.50 -13.34
CA ILE A 185 -26.87 6.58 -14.21
C ILE A 185 -27.89 7.55 -13.60
N GLU A 186 -28.29 7.35 -12.33
CA GLU A 186 -29.30 8.18 -11.66
C GLU A 186 -28.87 9.66 -11.58
N ARG A 187 -27.60 9.95 -11.27
CA ARG A 187 -27.08 11.33 -11.17
C ARG A 187 -27.00 12.03 -12.50
N THR A 188 -26.67 11.29 -13.57
CA THR A 188 -26.64 11.84 -14.93
C THR A 188 -28.06 12.19 -15.39
N LEU A 189 -29.03 11.30 -15.16
CA LEU A 189 -30.44 11.52 -15.52
C LEU A 189 -31.08 12.67 -14.74
N SER A 190 -30.90 12.68 -13.42
CA SER A 190 -31.47 13.70 -12.55
C SER A 190 -30.68 15.01 -12.54
N ARG A 191 -29.53 15.06 -13.23
CA ARG A 191 -28.57 16.18 -13.22
C ARG A 191 -28.14 16.55 -11.81
N THR A 192 -27.90 15.55 -10.97
CA THR A 192 -27.60 15.72 -9.53
C THR A 192 -26.13 15.51 -9.16
N TRP A 193 -25.20 15.63 -10.10
CA TRP A 193 -23.76 15.63 -9.84
C TRP A 193 -23.30 16.87 -9.02
N HIS A 194 -23.59 16.86 -7.72
CA HIS A 194 -23.25 17.91 -6.76
C HIS A 194 -22.47 17.33 -5.57
N GLY A 195 -21.87 18.20 -4.74
CA GLY A 195 -21.19 17.79 -3.52
C GLY A 195 -19.95 16.92 -3.78
N SER A 196 -19.71 15.91 -2.93
CA SER A 196 -18.54 15.01 -3.01
C SER A 196 -18.51 14.13 -4.26
N GLY A 197 -19.66 13.91 -4.91
CA GLY A 197 -19.75 13.15 -6.16
C GLY A 197 -19.33 13.93 -7.42
N ALA A 198 -19.30 15.27 -7.37
CA ALA A 198 -19.12 16.12 -8.55
C ALA A 198 -17.74 15.93 -9.23
N GLN A 199 -16.70 15.62 -8.45
CA GLN A 199 -15.34 15.37 -8.96
C GLN A 199 -15.26 14.13 -9.87
N PHE A 200 -16.21 13.19 -9.73
CA PHE A 200 -16.23 11.96 -10.52
C PHE A 200 -17.07 12.06 -11.79
N ARG A 201 -17.86 13.14 -11.94
CA ARG A 201 -18.72 13.39 -13.10
C ARG A 201 -18.01 13.17 -14.46
N PRO A 202 -16.76 13.65 -14.69
CA PRO A 202 -16.10 13.51 -16.00
C PRO A 202 -15.85 12.07 -16.44
N PHE A 203 -15.79 11.11 -15.52
CA PHE A 203 -15.59 9.69 -15.84
C PHE A 203 -16.86 9.01 -16.36
N TYR A 204 -18.03 9.54 -16.01
CA TYR A 204 -19.29 8.84 -16.16
C TYR A 204 -20.27 9.52 -17.11
N GLU A 205 -20.46 10.83 -16.97
CA GLU A 205 -21.59 11.54 -17.60
C GLU A 205 -21.63 11.33 -19.11
N HIS A 206 -20.51 11.58 -19.81
CA HIS A 206 -20.43 11.42 -21.25
C HIS A 206 -20.69 9.96 -21.68
N GLN A 207 -20.14 8.99 -20.96
CA GLN A 207 -20.30 7.57 -21.30
C GLN A 207 -21.75 7.11 -21.09
N VAL A 208 -22.38 7.57 -20.00
CA VAL A 208 -23.79 7.29 -19.71
C VAL A 208 -24.69 7.92 -20.76
N GLU A 209 -24.52 9.21 -21.07
CA GLU A 209 -25.29 9.91 -22.11
C GLU A 209 -25.15 9.23 -23.47
N HIS A 210 -23.93 8.87 -23.85
CA HIS A 210 -23.66 8.11 -25.07
C HIS A 210 -24.45 6.81 -25.10
N LEU A 211 -24.34 5.97 -24.06
CA LEU A 211 -25.02 4.66 -24.01
C LEU A 211 -26.55 4.77 -23.98
N LEU A 212 -27.10 5.75 -23.25
CA LEU A 212 -28.53 6.02 -23.24
C LEU A 212 -29.04 6.41 -24.64
N SER A 213 -28.28 7.23 -25.36
CA SER A 213 -28.62 7.65 -26.73
C SER A 213 -28.44 6.53 -27.76
N GLU A 214 -27.34 5.77 -27.69
CA GLU A 214 -26.99 4.68 -28.60
C GLU A 214 -28.00 3.54 -28.51
N HIS A 215 -28.45 3.21 -27.30
CA HIS A 215 -29.39 2.13 -27.06
C HIS A 215 -30.85 2.58 -26.92
N GLN A 216 -31.13 3.88 -27.15
CA GLN A 216 -32.48 4.48 -27.07
C GLN A 216 -33.21 4.12 -25.77
N VAL A 217 -32.49 4.09 -24.65
CA VAL A 217 -33.04 3.67 -23.35
C VAL A 217 -33.92 4.78 -22.78
N SER A 218 -35.20 4.48 -22.56
CA SER A 218 -36.14 5.44 -21.95
C SER A 218 -36.13 5.37 -20.43
N GLU A 219 -36.69 6.37 -19.75
CA GLU A 219 -36.87 6.34 -18.28
C GLU A 219 -37.76 5.17 -17.83
N VAL A 220 -38.70 4.73 -18.68
CA VAL A 220 -39.55 3.56 -18.46
C VAL A 220 -38.75 2.25 -18.54
N ASP A 221 -37.68 2.21 -19.33
CA ASP A 221 -36.80 1.04 -19.40
C ASP A 221 -35.88 0.96 -18.19
N LEU A 222 -35.43 2.11 -17.67
CA LEU A 222 -34.64 2.18 -16.45
C LEU A 222 -35.44 1.77 -15.21
N ALA A 223 -36.75 2.07 -15.17
CA ALA A 223 -37.67 1.63 -14.10
C ALA A 223 -37.73 0.10 -13.93
N LYS A 224 -37.29 -0.66 -14.94
CA LYS A 224 -37.22 -2.14 -14.91
C LYS A 224 -35.92 -2.65 -14.30
N ILE A 225 -34.92 -1.79 -14.10
CA ILE A 225 -33.63 -2.17 -13.50
C ILE A 225 -33.77 -2.12 -11.98
N GLU A 226 -33.89 -3.30 -11.38
CA GLU A 226 -33.93 -3.49 -9.94
C GLU A 226 -32.72 -4.33 -9.51
N VAL A 227 -31.97 -3.84 -8.52
CA VAL A 227 -30.79 -4.51 -7.98
C VAL A 227 -31.02 -4.87 -6.51
N PRO A 228 -30.77 -6.12 -6.10
CA PRO A 228 -30.91 -6.50 -4.69
C PRO A 228 -29.90 -5.75 -3.82
N VAL A 229 -30.35 -5.29 -2.65
CA VAL A 229 -29.54 -4.59 -1.64
C VAL A 229 -29.80 -5.18 -0.28
N THR A 230 -28.73 -5.49 0.46
CA THR A 230 -28.79 -5.83 1.87
C THR A 230 -28.31 -4.62 2.68
N VAL A 231 -29.20 -4.05 3.49
CA VAL A 231 -28.89 -2.92 4.37
C VAL A 231 -28.70 -3.46 5.79
N CYS A 232 -27.49 -3.36 6.33
CA CYS A 232 -27.14 -3.86 7.66
C CYS A 232 -26.94 -2.74 8.69
N TRP A 233 -27.12 -3.08 9.96
CA TRP A 233 -26.72 -2.27 11.11
C TRP A 233 -26.31 -3.18 12.28
N PHE A 234 -25.72 -2.58 13.32
CA PHE A 234 -25.15 -3.29 14.46
C PHE A 234 -25.91 -2.88 15.74
N PRO A 235 -26.88 -3.68 16.22
CA PRO A 235 -27.65 -3.36 17.42
C PRO A 235 -26.78 -3.17 18.67
N ASP A 236 -25.76 -4.03 18.82
CA ASP A 236 -24.85 -4.04 19.98
C ASP A 236 -23.80 -2.92 19.94
N GLU A 237 -23.59 -2.29 18.77
CA GLU A 237 -22.66 -1.17 18.59
C GLU A 237 -23.40 0.18 18.66
N THR A 238 -24.21 0.34 19.70
CA THR A 238 -24.91 1.59 20.05
C THR A 238 -24.56 2.04 21.47
N GLY A 239 -24.54 3.35 21.74
CA GLY A 239 -24.19 3.93 23.05
C GLY A 239 -22.78 4.52 23.13
N GLU A 240 -22.40 5.05 24.31
CA GLU A 240 -21.18 5.86 24.49
C GLU A 240 -19.86 5.11 24.25
N SER A 241 -19.82 3.79 24.47
CA SER A 241 -18.63 2.95 24.27
C SER A 241 -18.60 2.22 22.92
N ALA A 242 -19.60 2.43 22.07
CA ALA A 242 -19.77 1.67 20.84
C ALA A 242 -18.78 2.09 19.74
N ARG A 243 -18.46 1.12 18.88
CA ARG A 243 -17.46 1.23 17.81
C ARG A 243 -18.01 0.74 16.47
N PRO A 244 -19.14 1.29 15.97
CA PRO A 244 -19.82 0.79 14.76
C PRO A 244 -18.95 0.87 13.50
N HIS A 245 -18.04 1.85 13.43
CA HIS A 245 -17.08 1.97 12.33
C HIS A 245 -16.00 0.88 12.34
N GLU A 246 -15.66 0.32 13.50
CA GLU A 246 -14.73 -0.82 13.61
C GLU A 246 -15.42 -2.12 13.20
N ALA A 247 -16.66 -2.33 13.66
CA ALA A 247 -17.49 -3.47 13.27
C ALA A 247 -17.72 -3.51 11.74
N ALA A 248 -18.02 -2.37 11.11
CA ALA A 248 -18.13 -2.27 9.65
C ALA A 248 -16.83 -2.65 8.91
N ARG A 249 -15.67 -2.27 9.44
CA ARG A 249 -14.37 -2.64 8.85
C ARG A 249 -14.15 -4.14 8.88
N LYS A 250 -14.48 -4.80 10.00
CA LYS A 250 -14.38 -6.25 10.11
C LYS A 250 -15.30 -6.95 9.12
N LEU A 251 -16.57 -6.55 9.07
CA LEU A 251 -17.55 -7.10 8.13
C LEU A 251 -17.09 -6.95 6.67
N PHE A 252 -16.49 -5.81 6.31
CA PHE A 252 -15.93 -5.59 4.98
C PHE A 252 -14.83 -6.61 4.62
N VAL A 253 -13.89 -6.87 5.54
CA VAL A 253 -12.80 -7.84 5.34
C VAL A 253 -13.37 -9.24 5.16
N ASP A 254 -14.33 -9.62 6.00
CA ASP A 254 -14.94 -10.95 5.98
C ASP A 254 -15.69 -11.21 4.67
N VAL A 255 -16.43 -10.21 4.15
CA VAL A 255 -17.14 -10.32 2.86
C VAL A 255 -16.19 -10.42 1.67
N ASN A 256 -15.01 -9.78 1.72
CA ASN A 256 -14.08 -9.72 0.59
C ASN A 256 -13.05 -10.86 0.57
N LYS A 257 -12.83 -11.59 1.67
CA LYS A 257 -11.89 -12.72 1.69
C LYS A 257 -12.26 -13.86 0.74
N GLU A 258 -13.54 -13.98 0.37
CA GLU A 258 -14.08 -15.11 -0.41
C GLU A 258 -14.29 -14.82 -1.92
N ALA A 259 -14.02 -13.60 -2.42
CA ALA A 259 -14.26 -13.24 -3.82
C ALA A 259 -13.08 -12.48 -4.46
N ARG A 260 -12.38 -13.13 -5.41
CA ARG A 260 -11.12 -12.70 -6.07
C ARG A 260 -10.02 -12.33 -5.06
N PRO A 261 -8.90 -13.07 -5.00
CA PRO A 261 -7.87 -12.82 -3.99
C PRO A 261 -7.37 -11.36 -4.09
N PRO A 262 -7.43 -10.58 -2.99
CA PRO A 262 -6.94 -9.21 -2.99
C PRO A 262 -5.45 -9.16 -3.35
N SER A 263 -5.00 -8.06 -3.97
CA SER A 263 -3.56 -7.88 -4.23
C SER A 263 -2.78 -7.90 -2.92
N GLU A 264 -1.52 -8.32 -2.95
CA GLU A 264 -0.69 -8.36 -1.75
C GLU A 264 -0.54 -6.96 -1.11
N SER A 265 -0.46 -5.89 -1.91
CA SER A 265 -0.54 -4.51 -1.40
C SER A 265 -1.82 -4.27 -0.60
N ARG A 266 -2.99 -4.74 -1.07
CA ARG A 266 -4.26 -4.64 -0.32
C ARG A 266 -4.26 -5.51 0.94
N ILE A 267 -3.67 -6.70 0.89
CA ILE A 267 -3.54 -7.56 2.08
C ILE A 267 -2.70 -6.88 3.15
N ILE A 268 -1.53 -6.34 2.80
CA ILE A 268 -0.65 -5.64 3.75
C ILE A 268 -1.38 -4.48 4.42
N LEU A 269 -2.28 -3.83 3.68
CA LEU A 269 -2.99 -2.66 4.16
C LEU A 269 -4.25 -2.94 4.98
N LEU A 270 -4.96 -4.01 4.65
CA LEU A 270 -6.27 -4.32 5.26
C LEU A 270 -6.18 -5.40 6.34
N SER A 271 -5.13 -6.22 6.33
CA SER A 271 -5.01 -7.35 7.24
C SER A 271 -4.47 -6.91 8.60
N ASP A 272 -5.32 -7.03 9.62
CA ASP A 272 -4.92 -6.97 11.03
C ASP A 272 -4.52 -8.35 11.59
N GLY A 273 -4.54 -9.39 10.75
CA GLY A 273 -4.21 -10.76 11.15
C GLY A 273 -2.71 -11.05 11.24
N GLU A 274 -1.85 -10.15 10.75
CA GLU A 274 -0.41 -10.27 10.88
C GLU A 274 0.16 -8.99 11.50
N LEU A 275 0.91 -9.12 12.60
CA LEU A 275 1.56 -7.99 13.26
C LEU A 275 2.49 -7.25 12.30
N SER A 276 3.22 -7.97 11.45
CA SER A 276 4.09 -7.37 10.44
C SER A 276 3.34 -6.49 9.43
N ASN A 277 2.06 -6.77 9.11
CA ASN A 277 1.21 -5.86 8.32
C ASN A 277 0.85 -4.61 9.13
N VAL A 278 0.45 -4.78 10.39
CA VAL A 278 0.14 -3.68 11.31
C VAL A 278 1.33 -2.73 11.46
N LEU A 279 2.55 -3.26 11.68
CA LEU A 279 3.78 -2.47 11.78
C LEU A 279 4.15 -1.79 10.44
N THR A 280 3.91 -2.45 9.32
CA THR A 280 4.16 -1.82 8.00
C THR A 280 3.22 -0.65 7.78
N ARG A 281 1.93 -0.82 8.11
CA ARG A 281 0.92 0.22 7.96
C ARG A 281 1.16 1.41 8.89
N SER A 282 1.67 1.20 10.10
CA SER A 282 1.96 2.31 11.01
C SER A 282 3.03 3.26 10.48
N MET A 283 4.01 2.77 9.70
CA MET A 283 4.94 3.64 8.97
C MET A 283 4.21 4.53 7.95
N LEU A 284 3.28 3.97 7.17
CA LEU A 284 2.48 4.76 6.20
C LEU A 284 1.61 5.81 6.93
N SER A 285 1.02 5.45 8.06
CA SER A 285 0.28 6.39 8.91
C SER A 285 1.19 7.52 9.43
N ALA A 286 2.43 7.22 9.80
CA ALA A 286 3.39 8.23 10.23
C ALA A 286 3.79 9.20 9.11
N LEU A 287 3.99 8.70 7.88
CA LEU A 287 4.24 9.53 6.69
C LEU A 287 3.07 10.45 6.30
N ARG A 288 1.88 10.16 6.83
CA ARG A 288 0.68 10.98 6.64
C ARG A 288 0.49 12.03 7.74
N GLY A 289 0.86 11.69 8.98
CA GLY A 289 0.43 12.41 10.18
C GLY A 289 1.36 13.53 10.69
N ARG A 290 2.65 13.61 10.31
CA ARG A 290 3.58 14.60 10.88
C ARG A 290 4.75 15.01 9.95
N SER A 291 5.03 16.34 10.02
CA SER A 291 6.21 17.16 9.69
C SER A 291 6.95 17.01 8.36
N ASP A 292 7.51 18.15 7.90
CA ASP A 292 8.47 18.28 6.79
C ASP A 292 9.74 17.40 6.92
N ASP A 293 9.86 16.61 7.99
CA ASP A 293 11.05 15.81 8.32
C ASP A 293 11.10 14.44 7.62
N TYR A 294 9.95 13.94 7.14
CA TYR A 294 9.85 12.64 6.45
C TYR A 294 9.50 12.78 4.96
N LEU A 295 9.78 11.72 4.19
CA LEU A 295 9.32 11.64 2.81
C LEU A 295 7.78 11.77 2.77
N PRO A 296 7.23 12.51 1.80
CA PRO A 296 5.79 12.63 1.70
C PRO A 296 5.16 11.29 1.34
N LEU A 297 3.92 11.03 1.81
CA LEU A 297 3.19 9.80 1.48
C LEU A 297 3.06 9.58 -0.04
N TYR A 298 2.94 10.65 -0.84
CA TYR A 298 2.88 10.57 -2.31
C TYR A 298 4.23 10.22 -2.98
N ALA A 299 5.32 10.09 -2.22
CA ALA A 299 6.57 9.47 -2.66
C ALA A 299 6.60 7.94 -2.41
N VAL A 300 5.51 7.36 -1.90
CA VAL A 300 5.37 5.92 -1.63
C VAL A 300 4.23 5.34 -2.47
N GLU A 301 4.52 4.29 -3.23
CA GLU A 301 3.51 3.50 -3.94
C GLU A 301 2.95 2.42 -3.02
N TYR A 302 1.68 2.54 -2.66
CA TYR A 302 1.00 1.58 -1.76
C TYR A 302 -0.26 0.98 -2.39
N ASP A 303 -0.58 1.36 -3.63
CA ASP A 303 -1.85 1.05 -4.29
C ASP A 303 -1.68 0.28 -5.60
N ASN A 304 -0.49 -0.28 -5.83
CA ASN A 304 -0.19 -0.98 -7.07
C ASN A 304 -1.03 -2.28 -7.15
N PRO A 305 -1.86 -2.45 -8.21
CA PRO A 305 -2.64 -3.66 -8.41
C PRO A 305 -1.80 -4.85 -8.87
N GLU A 306 -0.60 -4.60 -9.42
CA GLU A 306 0.31 -5.62 -9.93
C GLU A 306 1.28 -6.12 -8.84
N VAL A 307 1.64 -7.41 -8.91
CA VAL A 307 2.49 -8.09 -7.93
C VAL A 307 3.96 -8.03 -8.36
N ASN A 308 4.86 -7.82 -7.39
CA ASN A 308 6.30 -8.06 -7.49
C ASN A 308 7.05 -7.33 -8.62
N THR A 309 7.19 -6.02 -8.47
CA THR A 309 8.20 -5.26 -9.21
C THR A 309 9.35 -4.88 -8.28
N SER A 310 10.60 -5.13 -8.69
CA SER A 310 11.81 -4.79 -7.92
C SER A 310 12.10 -3.29 -7.82
N ARG A 311 11.19 -2.48 -8.35
CA ARG A 311 11.13 -1.02 -8.32
C ARG A 311 9.65 -0.61 -8.34
N PRO A 312 9.29 0.56 -7.80
CA PRO A 312 7.95 1.07 -7.99
C PRO A 312 7.62 1.29 -9.47
N ALA A 313 6.35 1.10 -9.83
CA ALA A 313 5.90 1.26 -11.22
C ALA A 313 5.55 2.73 -11.54
N ARG A 314 5.10 3.52 -10.57
CA ARG A 314 4.92 4.97 -10.70
C ARG A 314 6.26 5.70 -10.69
N TRP A 315 6.58 6.43 -11.76
CA TRP A 315 7.85 7.13 -11.95
C TRP A 315 8.14 8.24 -10.92
N SER A 316 7.09 8.77 -10.29
CA SER A 316 7.17 9.86 -9.33
C SER A 316 7.48 9.41 -7.90
N VAL A 317 7.43 8.10 -7.61
CA VAL A 317 7.63 7.58 -6.26
C VAL A 317 9.04 7.03 -6.07
N MET A 318 9.49 7.03 -4.82
CA MET A 318 10.79 6.53 -4.41
C MET A 318 10.74 5.10 -3.87
N THR A 319 9.63 4.71 -3.28
CA THR A 319 9.54 3.41 -2.60
C THR A 319 8.13 2.86 -2.70
N ASN A 320 7.93 1.63 -2.24
CA ASN A 320 6.61 1.01 -2.21
C ASN A 320 6.36 0.24 -0.92
N ILE A 321 5.10 -0.09 -0.68
CA ILE A 321 4.67 -0.80 0.52
C ILE A 321 5.35 -2.17 0.69
N HIS A 322 5.62 -2.86 -0.41
CA HIS A 322 6.32 -4.14 -0.38
C HIS A 322 7.71 -4.00 0.22
N LEU A 323 8.47 -2.95 -0.15
CA LEU A 323 9.76 -2.70 0.48
C LEU A 323 9.62 -2.46 2.00
N LEU A 324 8.65 -1.65 2.42
CA LEU A 324 8.43 -1.37 3.84
C LEU A 324 8.11 -2.66 4.61
N LYS A 325 7.24 -3.51 4.05
CA LYS A 325 6.95 -4.85 4.59
C LYS A 325 8.19 -5.72 4.64
N MET A 326 9.04 -5.67 3.62
CA MET A 326 10.29 -6.44 3.59
C MET A 326 11.31 -5.93 4.60
N ALA A 327 11.40 -4.62 4.82
CA ALA A 327 12.22 -4.04 5.87
C ALA A 327 11.78 -4.58 7.25
N VAL A 328 10.47 -4.59 7.51
CA VAL A 328 9.88 -5.20 8.72
C VAL A 328 10.21 -6.68 8.81
N ASN A 329 9.96 -7.44 7.75
CA ASN A 329 10.21 -8.88 7.71
C ASN A 329 11.68 -9.23 7.88
N ARG A 330 12.63 -8.40 7.42
CA ARG A 330 14.07 -8.70 7.50
C ARG A 330 14.72 -8.21 8.78
N CYS A 331 14.28 -7.07 9.32
CA CYS A 331 14.91 -6.48 10.50
C CYS A 331 14.22 -6.83 11.81
N ILE A 332 12.92 -7.14 11.78
CA ILE A 332 12.12 -7.42 12.98
C ILE A 332 11.74 -8.90 13.02
N PHE A 333 11.19 -9.47 11.95
CA PHE A 333 10.76 -10.87 11.91
C PHE A 333 11.76 -11.82 11.24
N GLY A 334 12.94 -11.35 10.85
CA GLY A 334 13.88 -12.15 10.07
C GLY A 334 14.67 -13.11 10.95
N PRO A 335 15.12 -14.28 10.47
CA PRO A 335 16.12 -15.05 11.19
C PRO A 335 17.34 -14.17 11.57
N PRO A 336 17.84 -14.23 12.82
CA PRO A 336 18.94 -13.38 13.29
C PRO A 336 20.17 -13.42 12.39
N LYS A 337 20.44 -14.60 11.79
CA LYS A 337 21.55 -14.85 10.86
C LYS A 337 21.59 -13.87 9.69
N TYR A 338 20.46 -13.33 9.25
CA TYR A 338 20.47 -12.38 8.14
C TYR A 338 21.05 -11.02 8.53
N LEU A 339 21.01 -10.65 9.81
CA LEU A 339 21.64 -9.42 10.29
C LEU A 339 23.05 -9.68 10.88
N THR A 340 23.26 -10.82 11.55
CA THR A 340 24.53 -11.10 12.24
C THR A 340 25.59 -11.75 11.35
N ASN A 341 25.21 -12.51 10.32
CA ASN A 341 26.15 -13.11 9.37
C ASN A 341 26.13 -12.34 8.04
N LEU A 342 27.12 -11.47 7.88
CA LEU A 342 27.20 -10.58 6.71
C LEU A 342 27.49 -11.32 5.40
N ALA A 343 27.94 -12.58 5.47
CA ALA A 343 28.15 -13.45 4.33
C ALA A 343 27.02 -14.48 4.11
N GLN A 344 25.84 -14.27 4.71
CA GLN A 344 24.65 -15.10 4.49
C GLN A 344 23.77 -14.53 3.36
N PRO A 345 23.61 -15.24 2.22
CA PRO A 345 22.59 -14.89 1.23
C PRO A 345 21.18 -15.24 1.73
N PHE A 346 20.16 -14.63 1.11
CA PHE A 346 18.77 -15.06 1.33
C PHE A 346 18.55 -16.44 0.73
N GLY A 347 17.81 -17.28 1.46
CA GLY A 347 17.51 -18.64 1.03
C GLY A 347 17.11 -19.55 2.18
N GLY A 348 16.45 -20.65 1.80
CA GLY A 348 15.90 -21.65 2.71
C GLY A 348 14.54 -21.27 3.29
N ARG A 349 13.82 -22.28 3.81
CA ARG A 349 12.57 -22.07 4.54
C ARG A 349 12.88 -21.49 5.92
N GLU A 350 12.27 -20.36 6.23
CA GLU A 350 12.40 -19.69 7.54
C GLU A 350 11.40 -20.31 8.52
N LYS A 351 11.86 -20.66 9.73
CA LYS A 351 10.98 -21.24 10.76
C LYS A 351 10.21 -20.13 11.47
N THR A 352 8.88 -20.22 11.52
CA THR A 352 8.02 -19.23 12.16
C THR A 352 8.41 -18.96 13.61
N GLU A 353 8.70 -20.00 14.40
CA GLU A 353 9.15 -19.87 15.80
C GLU A 353 10.43 -19.01 15.95
N GLU A 354 11.37 -19.13 15.01
CA GLU A 354 12.61 -18.35 15.03
C GLU A 354 12.33 -16.88 14.70
N ARG A 355 11.43 -16.64 13.73
CA ARG A 355 10.98 -15.30 13.33
C ARG A 355 10.29 -14.58 14.48
N ASP A 356 9.36 -15.26 15.15
CA ASP A 356 8.59 -14.69 16.26
C ASP A 356 9.51 -14.40 17.46
N ARG A 357 10.40 -15.34 17.80
CA ARG A 357 11.41 -15.11 18.85
C ARG A 357 12.31 -13.93 18.55
N PHE A 358 12.73 -13.76 17.29
CA PHE A 358 13.54 -12.61 16.91
C PHE A 358 12.77 -11.30 17.02
N MET A 359 11.52 -11.26 16.56
CA MET A 359 10.66 -10.09 16.72
C MET A 359 10.52 -9.70 18.18
N ARG A 360 10.30 -10.67 19.07
CA ARG A 360 10.19 -10.42 20.51
C ARG A 360 11.43 -9.73 21.08
N ALA A 361 12.61 -10.14 20.63
CA ALA A 361 13.88 -9.53 21.01
C ALA A 361 14.08 -8.14 20.36
N GLN A 362 13.66 -7.96 19.10
CA GLN A 362 13.82 -6.69 18.38
C GLN A 362 12.91 -5.58 18.89
N LEU A 363 11.72 -5.93 19.37
CA LEU A 363 10.78 -4.99 19.98
C LEU A 363 10.91 -4.92 21.51
N ASP A 364 11.83 -5.70 22.09
CA ASP A 364 12.03 -5.81 23.54
C ASP A 364 10.70 -6.03 24.28
N LEU A 365 9.95 -7.07 23.90
CA LEU A 365 8.60 -7.28 24.45
C LEU A 365 8.62 -7.55 25.96
N VAL A 366 9.73 -8.07 26.49
CA VAL A 366 9.91 -8.32 27.93
C VAL A 366 9.79 -7.03 28.74
N SER A 367 10.23 -5.89 28.21
CA SER A 367 10.06 -4.59 28.88
C SER A 367 8.70 -3.94 28.60
N LEU A 368 7.98 -4.38 27.56
CA LEU A 368 6.75 -3.75 27.08
C LEU A 368 5.49 -4.39 27.66
N LEU A 369 5.47 -5.72 27.77
CA LEU A 369 4.29 -6.50 28.14
C LEU A 369 4.60 -7.38 29.36
N PRO A 370 3.60 -7.66 30.22
CA PRO A 370 3.75 -8.65 31.27
C PRO A 370 3.90 -10.06 30.68
N ASP A 371 4.42 -11.01 31.47
CA ASP A 371 4.60 -12.41 31.05
C ASP A 371 3.30 -13.10 30.62
N TYR A 372 2.18 -12.65 31.18
CA TYR A 372 0.82 -13.12 30.88
C TYR A 372 -0.11 -11.96 30.57
N VAL A 373 -0.83 -12.05 29.45
CA VAL A 373 -1.83 -11.08 29.01
C VAL A 373 -3.14 -11.82 28.72
N ASP A 374 -4.24 -11.36 29.32
CA ASP A 374 -5.59 -11.73 28.91
C ASP A 374 -6.16 -10.60 28.04
N ASP A 375 -6.60 -10.94 26.83
CA ASP A 375 -7.19 -10.01 25.88
C ASP A 375 -8.54 -10.58 25.40
N ALA A 376 -9.63 -9.96 25.86
CA ALA A 376 -11.01 -10.39 25.56
C ALA A 376 -11.30 -11.88 25.86
N GLY A 377 -10.70 -12.46 26.91
CA GLY A 377 -10.89 -13.86 27.30
C GLY A 377 -9.95 -14.83 26.60
N TYR A 378 -9.01 -14.35 25.78
CA TYR A 378 -7.95 -15.14 25.18
C TYR A 378 -6.64 -14.96 25.95
N PRO A 379 -6.07 -16.04 26.54
CA PRO A 379 -4.80 -15.96 27.25
C PRO A 379 -3.61 -16.00 26.28
N TYR A 380 -2.63 -15.14 26.52
CA TYR A 380 -1.35 -15.09 25.81
C TYR A 380 -0.21 -15.14 26.81
N THR A 381 0.77 -16.01 26.58
CA THR A 381 2.09 -15.90 27.21
C THR A 381 3.06 -15.16 26.29
N LEU A 382 4.01 -14.43 26.86
CA LEU A 382 4.91 -13.58 26.09
C LEU A 382 5.71 -14.33 25.01
N ASP A 383 6.09 -15.57 25.30
CA ASP A 383 6.79 -16.50 24.41
C ASP A 383 5.95 -17.06 23.26
N GLU A 384 4.62 -16.99 23.37
CA GLU A 384 3.68 -17.37 22.31
C GLU A 384 3.30 -16.20 21.39
N ILE A 385 3.65 -14.95 21.76
CA ILE A 385 3.36 -13.77 20.94
C ILE A 385 4.23 -13.77 19.68
N GLY A 386 3.59 -13.81 18.52
CA GLY A 386 4.22 -13.89 17.21
C GLY A 386 3.48 -13.10 16.13
N ASP A 387 3.87 -13.27 14.88
CA ASP A 387 3.31 -12.52 13.75
C ASP A 387 1.80 -12.76 13.57
N ALA A 388 1.35 -14.02 13.64
CA ALA A 388 -0.05 -14.40 13.47
C ALA A 388 -0.83 -14.57 14.79
N LYS A 389 -0.14 -14.57 15.95
CA LYS A 389 -0.73 -14.79 17.27
C LYS A 389 -0.25 -13.69 18.22
N PHE A 390 -1.04 -12.63 18.38
CA PHE A 390 -0.72 -11.53 19.29
C PHE A 390 -2.01 -10.91 19.89
N PRO A 391 -1.93 -10.28 21.08
CA PRO A 391 -3.09 -9.62 21.70
C PRO A 391 -3.47 -8.34 20.93
N LEU A 392 -4.64 -8.35 20.29
CA LEU A 392 -5.16 -7.23 19.49
C LEU A 392 -5.40 -5.98 20.35
N GLY A 393 -5.87 -6.12 21.59
CA GLY A 393 -6.03 -5.03 22.56
C GLY A 393 -4.71 -4.37 22.97
N ARG A 394 -3.55 -4.98 22.66
CA ARG A 394 -2.21 -4.40 22.88
C ARG A 394 -1.51 -4.01 21.57
N SER A 395 -2.20 -4.11 20.43
CA SER A 395 -1.66 -3.76 19.11
C SER A 395 -1.12 -2.34 19.05
N GLU A 396 -1.78 -1.38 19.71
CA GLU A 396 -1.32 0.00 19.80
C GLU A 396 0.02 0.12 20.53
N ALA A 397 0.21 -0.59 21.66
CA ALA A 397 1.46 -0.57 22.40
C ALA A 397 2.62 -1.17 21.60
N LEU A 398 2.37 -2.30 20.90
CA LEU A 398 3.34 -2.92 19.99
C LEU A 398 3.71 -1.98 18.83
N THR A 399 2.70 -1.33 18.26
CA THR A 399 2.85 -0.37 17.17
C THR A 399 3.65 0.85 17.60
N ASN A 400 3.34 1.43 18.77
CA ASN A 400 4.05 2.56 19.35
C ASN A 400 5.51 2.20 19.64
N ARG A 401 5.76 1.05 20.27
CA ARG A 401 7.13 0.55 20.49
C ARG A 401 7.93 0.46 19.19
N PHE A 402 7.32 -0.11 18.14
CA PHE A 402 7.94 -0.19 16.83
C PHE A 402 8.19 1.22 16.25
N MET A 403 7.20 2.11 16.26
CA MET A 403 7.33 3.45 15.69
C MET A 403 8.34 4.32 16.42
N ASP A 404 8.44 4.23 17.75
CA ASP A 404 9.43 4.93 18.56
C ASP A 404 10.87 4.43 18.35
N THR A 405 11.05 3.32 17.62
CA THR A 405 12.33 2.63 17.46
C THR A 405 12.62 2.33 15.99
N TRP A 406 12.31 1.10 15.53
CA TRP A 406 12.57 0.63 14.18
C TRP A 406 11.81 1.41 13.10
N GLY A 407 10.53 1.72 13.31
CA GLY A 407 9.71 2.48 12.38
C GLY A 407 10.32 3.86 12.12
N GLN A 408 10.62 4.62 13.17
CA GLN A 408 11.32 5.91 13.05
C GLN A 408 12.70 5.77 12.41
N ALA A 409 13.49 4.75 12.76
CA ALA A 409 14.81 4.55 12.17
C ALA A 409 14.76 4.27 10.67
N ILE A 410 13.83 3.41 10.22
CA ILE A 410 13.63 3.11 8.79
C ILE A 410 13.19 4.37 8.03
N LEU A 411 12.19 5.09 8.54
CA LEU A 411 11.70 6.32 7.91
C LEU A 411 12.78 7.41 7.88
N THR A 412 13.60 7.52 8.93
CA THR A 412 14.74 8.45 8.98
C THR A 412 15.70 8.19 7.82
N LEU A 413 16.08 6.93 7.56
CA LEU A 413 16.99 6.62 6.46
C LEU A 413 16.37 6.87 5.08
N LEU A 414 15.10 6.50 4.89
CA LEU A 414 14.36 6.72 3.64
C LEU A 414 14.00 8.19 3.40
N SER A 415 14.11 9.06 4.41
CA SER A 415 13.80 10.49 4.27
C SER A 415 15.02 11.38 4.23
N ARG A 416 16.07 11.05 5.00
CA ARG A 416 17.22 11.96 5.24
C ARG A 416 18.47 11.59 4.47
N THR A 417 18.59 10.37 3.95
CA THR A 417 19.74 10.01 3.12
C THR A 417 19.65 10.73 1.78
N ALA A 418 20.76 11.33 1.33
CA ALA A 418 20.79 12.38 0.32
C ALA A 418 20.00 12.08 -0.98
N PRO A 419 20.08 10.88 -1.60
CA PRO A 419 19.28 10.59 -2.79
C PRO A 419 17.76 10.59 -2.50
N TYR A 420 17.33 10.08 -1.35
CA TYR A 420 15.91 10.03 -1.02
C TYR A 420 15.38 11.39 -0.57
N ALA A 421 16.16 12.12 0.22
CA ALA A 421 15.87 13.50 0.62
C ALA A 421 15.72 14.42 -0.61
N ALA A 422 16.66 14.35 -1.55
CA ALA A 422 16.62 15.16 -2.77
C ALA A 422 15.42 14.79 -3.66
N HIS A 423 15.05 13.51 -3.74
CA HIS A 423 13.85 13.12 -4.46
C HIS A 423 12.58 13.68 -3.81
N ALA A 424 12.44 13.54 -2.49
CA ALA A 424 11.30 14.07 -1.75
C ALA A 424 11.16 15.60 -1.94
N ALA A 425 12.24 16.36 -1.74
CA ALA A 425 12.27 17.80 -1.95
C ALA A 425 11.94 18.20 -3.40
N SER A 426 12.47 17.45 -4.37
CA SER A 426 12.14 17.68 -5.78
C SER A 426 10.67 17.41 -6.10
N LEU A 427 10.06 16.42 -5.46
CA LEU A 427 8.67 16.04 -5.67
C LEU A 427 7.71 17.06 -5.03
N THR A 428 8.05 17.57 -3.84
CA THR A 428 7.33 18.68 -3.20
C THR A 428 7.38 19.94 -4.06
N SER A 429 8.58 20.35 -4.50
CA SER A 429 8.75 21.53 -5.36
C SER A 429 8.01 21.37 -6.69
N PHE A 430 8.06 20.17 -7.26
CA PHE A 430 7.37 19.85 -8.50
C PHE A 430 5.85 19.93 -8.35
N LYS A 431 5.30 19.38 -7.25
CA LYS A 431 3.88 19.48 -6.91
C LYS A 431 3.42 20.94 -6.83
N GLU A 432 4.16 21.78 -6.12
CA GLU A 432 3.83 23.21 -5.95
C GLU A 432 3.89 23.99 -7.27
N SER A 433 4.77 23.58 -8.19
CA SER A 433 4.93 24.22 -9.51
C SER A 433 3.87 23.79 -10.54
N TRP A 434 3.10 22.74 -10.28
CA TRP A 434 2.20 22.14 -11.26
C TRP A 434 0.92 22.97 -11.43
N HIS A 435 0.70 23.50 -12.63
CA HIS A 435 -0.50 24.27 -12.95
C HIS A 435 -1.72 23.36 -13.23
N THR A 436 -2.82 23.55 -12.50
CA THR A 436 -4.06 22.77 -12.60
C THR A 436 -5.20 23.51 -13.32
N THR A 437 -4.87 24.35 -14.30
CA THR A 437 -5.82 25.28 -14.95
C THR A 437 -6.88 24.60 -15.83
N SER A 438 -6.67 23.36 -16.26
CA SER A 438 -7.64 22.57 -17.03
C SER A 438 -8.05 21.31 -16.26
N THR A 439 -9.26 20.78 -16.54
CA THR A 439 -9.80 19.58 -15.89
C THR A 439 -8.85 18.38 -15.99
N HIS A 440 -8.26 18.14 -17.17
CA HIS A 440 -7.30 17.05 -17.37
C HIS A 440 -5.96 17.30 -16.66
N ALA A 441 -5.51 18.55 -16.52
CA ALA A 441 -4.30 18.88 -15.77
C ALA A 441 -4.48 18.69 -14.26
N SER A 442 -5.66 19.06 -13.73
CA SER A 442 -6.04 18.75 -12.35
C SER A 442 -6.10 17.25 -12.11
N LEU A 443 -6.70 16.49 -13.03
CA LEU A 443 -6.80 15.04 -12.92
C LEU A 443 -5.42 14.35 -12.96
N ALA A 444 -4.50 14.82 -13.81
CA ALA A 444 -3.13 14.34 -13.87
C ALA A 444 -2.33 14.66 -12.59
N HIS A 445 -2.54 15.85 -12.01
CA HIS A 445 -1.99 16.22 -10.71
C HIS A 445 -2.50 15.30 -9.60
N ASP A 446 -3.81 15.09 -9.53
CA ASP A 446 -4.44 14.25 -8.50
C ASP A 446 -4.06 12.78 -8.62
N ALA A 447 -3.77 12.30 -9.84
CA ALA A 447 -3.23 10.96 -10.06
C ALA A 447 -1.88 10.72 -9.35
N LEU A 448 -1.06 11.76 -9.20
CA LEU A 448 0.23 11.65 -8.50
C LEU A 448 0.12 11.99 -7.01
N PHE A 449 -0.70 12.98 -6.65
CA PHE A 449 -0.67 13.60 -5.31
C PHE A 449 -1.98 13.48 -4.51
N GLY A 450 -3.12 13.21 -5.17
CA GLY A 450 -4.47 13.19 -4.59
C GLY A 450 -4.88 11.85 -3.95
N GLY A 451 -3.98 10.86 -3.99
CA GLY A 451 -4.16 9.55 -3.38
C GLY A 451 -4.71 8.48 -4.33
N VAL A 452 -4.99 7.32 -3.71
CA VAL A 452 -5.16 5.97 -4.25
C VAL A 452 -5.93 5.84 -5.58
N GLY A 453 -5.42 5.02 -6.50
CA GLY A 453 -6.18 4.40 -7.60
C GLY A 453 -6.24 5.18 -8.92
N ILE A 454 -6.32 6.52 -8.87
CA ILE A 454 -6.51 7.37 -10.07
C ILE A 454 -5.41 7.13 -11.11
N TYR A 455 -4.15 7.01 -10.69
CA TYR A 455 -3.02 6.73 -11.60
C TYR A 455 -3.24 5.46 -12.44
N TRP A 456 -3.69 4.38 -11.79
CA TRP A 456 -3.92 3.09 -12.45
C TRP A 456 -5.14 3.16 -13.37
N THR A 457 -6.20 3.85 -12.95
CA THR A 457 -7.37 4.10 -13.81
C THR A 457 -7.00 4.88 -15.06
N LEU A 458 -6.16 5.92 -14.95
CA LEU A 458 -5.69 6.68 -16.12
C LEU A 458 -4.87 5.80 -17.07
N ARG A 459 -3.97 4.97 -16.52
CA ARG A 459 -3.15 4.04 -17.30
C ARG A 459 -4.01 3.04 -18.06
N ASP A 460 -4.88 2.33 -17.34
CA ASP A 460 -5.66 1.24 -17.91
C ASP A 460 -6.66 1.76 -18.96
N SER A 461 -7.22 2.97 -18.73
CA SER A 461 -8.05 3.68 -19.73
C SER A 461 -7.27 4.01 -21.00
N TYR A 462 -6.01 4.44 -20.84
CA TYR A 462 -5.15 4.76 -21.97
C TYR A 462 -4.72 3.53 -22.76
N ASP A 463 -4.35 2.44 -22.09
CA ASP A 463 -3.99 1.16 -22.72
C ASP A 463 -5.18 0.57 -23.50
N SER A 464 -6.39 0.68 -22.95
CA SER A 464 -7.62 0.32 -23.66
C SER A 464 -7.87 1.20 -24.90
N TYR A 465 -7.67 2.52 -24.77
CA TYR A 465 -7.77 3.45 -25.91
C TYR A 465 -6.75 3.13 -27.00
N GLN A 466 -5.51 2.76 -26.65
CA GLN A 466 -4.50 2.34 -27.62
C GLN A 466 -4.88 1.03 -28.31
N THR A 467 -5.37 0.04 -27.55
CA THR A 467 -5.74 -1.28 -28.08
C THR A 467 -6.94 -1.19 -29.04
N ASN A 468 -7.89 -0.31 -28.75
CA ASN A 468 -9.09 -0.10 -29.59
C ASN A 468 -8.84 0.84 -30.77
N ARG A 469 -7.62 1.35 -30.94
CA ARG A 469 -7.25 2.24 -32.03
C ARG A 469 -6.91 1.41 -33.28
N SER A 470 -7.88 1.24 -34.17
CA SER A 470 -7.64 0.63 -35.48
C SER A 470 -6.73 1.54 -36.33
N GLU A 471 -5.74 0.95 -37.02
CA GLU A 471 -4.78 1.70 -37.87
C GLU A 471 -5.48 2.46 -39.01
N ASP A 472 -6.65 1.99 -39.47
CA ASP A 472 -7.41 2.53 -40.60
C ASP A 472 -8.76 3.20 -40.25
N GLY A 473 -9.08 3.41 -38.97
CA GLY A 473 -10.36 3.99 -38.50
C GLY A 473 -10.30 5.48 -38.14
N PRO A 474 -11.45 6.20 -38.12
CA PRO A 474 -11.51 7.56 -37.60
C PRO A 474 -11.11 7.60 -36.12
N LYS A 475 -10.20 8.51 -35.75
CA LYS A 475 -9.67 8.61 -34.37
C LYS A 475 -10.80 8.87 -33.38
N PRO A 476 -11.03 8.01 -32.37
CA PRO A 476 -12.00 8.30 -31.33
C PRO A 476 -11.61 9.58 -30.58
N PRO A 477 -12.59 10.42 -30.19
CA PRO A 477 -12.31 11.67 -29.50
C PRO A 477 -11.59 11.42 -28.17
N LYS A 478 -10.53 12.18 -27.90
CA LYS A 478 -9.78 12.08 -26.63
C LYS A 478 -10.60 12.66 -25.48
N SER A 479 -11.02 11.80 -24.55
CA SER A 479 -11.60 12.21 -23.28
C SER A 479 -10.57 12.92 -22.39
N ASP A 480 -11.03 13.62 -21.35
CA ASP A 480 -10.14 14.26 -20.38
C ASP A 480 -9.24 13.26 -19.64
N VAL A 481 -9.67 12.00 -19.50
CA VAL A 481 -8.88 10.88 -18.93
C VAL A 481 -7.66 10.56 -19.80
N ILE A 482 -7.86 10.44 -21.12
CA ILE A 482 -6.77 10.18 -22.08
C ILE A 482 -5.81 11.36 -22.13
N ARG A 483 -6.33 12.60 -22.14
CA ARG A 483 -5.52 13.82 -22.10
C ARG A 483 -4.74 13.95 -20.79
N ALA A 484 -5.32 13.53 -19.67
CA ALA A 484 -4.66 13.54 -18.36
C ALA A 484 -3.47 12.56 -18.33
N TRP A 485 -3.62 11.35 -18.90
CA TRP A 485 -2.50 10.41 -18.99
C TRP A 485 -1.36 10.93 -19.89
N GLU A 486 -1.68 11.50 -21.06
CA GLU A 486 -0.69 12.10 -21.93
C GLU A 486 0.06 13.26 -21.23
N ALA A 487 -0.67 14.16 -20.57
CA ALA A 487 -0.08 15.23 -19.77
C ALA A 487 0.82 14.69 -18.66
N LEU A 488 0.41 13.61 -17.98
CA LEU A 488 1.21 12.96 -16.94
C LEU A 488 2.52 12.38 -17.50
N ARG A 489 2.50 11.80 -18.70
CA ARG A 489 3.71 11.27 -19.37
C ARG A 489 4.67 12.39 -19.78
N GLU A 490 4.15 13.52 -20.27
CA GLU A 490 4.98 14.70 -20.60
C GLU A 490 5.73 15.23 -19.37
N GLN A 491 5.06 15.20 -18.22
CA GLN A 491 5.54 15.71 -16.94
C GLN A 491 6.63 14.86 -16.28
N GLU A 492 6.81 13.59 -16.68
CA GLU A 492 7.94 12.75 -16.20
C GLU A 492 9.29 13.43 -16.54
N SER A 493 9.41 13.97 -17.75
CA SER A 493 10.64 14.59 -18.23
C SER A 493 10.97 15.89 -17.51
N GLU A 494 9.95 16.64 -17.07
CA GLU A 494 10.13 17.83 -16.24
C GLU A 494 10.54 17.43 -14.82
N PHE A 495 9.93 16.41 -14.23
CA PHE A 495 10.33 15.94 -12.90
C PHE A 495 11.78 15.45 -12.86
N ASP A 496 12.27 14.80 -13.92
CA ASP A 496 13.68 14.41 -14.04
C ASP A 496 14.62 15.64 -13.93
N LYS A 497 14.20 16.82 -14.40
CA LYS A 497 14.96 18.08 -14.23
C LYS A 497 14.92 18.60 -12.80
N TYR A 498 13.76 18.59 -12.14
CA TYR A 498 13.64 18.96 -10.72
C TYR A 498 14.55 18.08 -9.86
N ARG A 499 14.50 16.76 -10.08
CA ARG A 499 15.33 15.81 -9.34
C ARG A 499 16.83 16.02 -9.58
N ALA A 500 17.23 16.28 -10.83
CA ALA A 500 18.63 16.58 -11.16
C ALA A 500 19.09 17.92 -10.57
N HIS A 501 18.23 18.93 -10.55
CA HIS A 501 18.52 20.20 -9.89
C HIS A 501 18.77 19.98 -8.40
N GLU A 502 17.86 19.29 -7.71
CA GLU A 502 17.94 19.07 -6.27
C GLU A 502 19.14 18.19 -5.89
N TYR A 503 19.32 17.05 -6.56
CA TYR A 503 20.36 16.09 -6.19
C TYR A 503 21.75 16.49 -6.70
N LEU A 504 21.84 17.03 -7.93
CA LEU A 504 23.11 17.30 -8.61
C LEU A 504 23.47 18.79 -8.69
N GLY A 505 22.50 19.69 -8.54
CA GLY A 505 22.68 21.15 -8.64
C GLY A 505 22.60 21.68 -10.06
N SER A 506 22.07 20.90 -11.03
CA SER A 506 22.05 21.31 -12.45
C SER A 506 20.97 20.59 -13.25
N THR A 507 20.39 21.30 -14.21
CA THR A 507 19.34 20.82 -15.14
C THR A 507 19.86 20.55 -16.56
N ARG A 508 21.18 20.55 -16.76
CA ARG A 508 21.78 20.27 -18.08
C ARG A 508 21.40 18.85 -18.55
N PRO A 509 21.11 18.61 -19.84
CA PRO A 509 20.64 17.31 -20.33
C PRO A 509 21.54 16.11 -19.95
N GLU A 510 22.86 16.28 -20.01
CA GLU A 510 23.81 15.24 -19.60
C GLU A 510 23.71 14.93 -18.09
N VAL A 511 23.54 15.94 -17.25
CA VAL A 511 23.38 15.81 -15.79
C VAL A 511 22.06 15.12 -15.47
N VAL A 512 20.97 15.50 -16.16
CA VAL A 512 19.67 14.84 -16.04
C VAL A 512 19.77 13.36 -16.40
N ARG A 513 20.42 13.02 -17.52
CA ARG A 513 20.67 11.63 -17.92
C ARG A 513 21.42 10.85 -16.84
N ARG A 514 22.52 11.41 -16.31
CA ARG A 514 23.31 10.77 -15.25
C ARG A 514 22.53 10.63 -13.94
N CYS A 515 21.70 11.62 -13.60
CA CYS A 515 20.78 11.56 -12.47
C CYS A 515 19.79 10.40 -12.62
N LYS A 516 19.13 10.28 -13.77
CA LYS A 516 18.19 9.20 -14.08
C LYS A 516 18.84 7.82 -13.91
N LEU A 517 20.08 7.66 -14.38
CA LEU A 517 20.84 6.41 -14.22
C LEU A 517 21.17 6.09 -12.75
N ALA A 518 21.52 7.10 -11.95
CA ALA A 518 21.76 6.91 -10.51
C ALA A 518 20.46 6.51 -9.77
N TYR A 519 19.34 7.18 -10.05
CA TYR A 519 18.05 6.82 -9.47
C TYR A 519 17.49 5.50 -10.00
N GLY A 520 17.91 5.04 -11.18
CA GLY A 520 17.66 3.69 -11.63
C GLY A 520 18.27 2.61 -10.72
N VAL A 521 19.21 2.98 -9.84
CA VAL A 521 19.76 2.13 -8.78
C VAL A 521 19.13 2.44 -7.43
N PHE A 522 19.08 3.71 -7.02
CA PHE A 522 18.54 4.09 -5.71
C PHE A 522 17.06 3.74 -5.54
N ASN A 523 16.27 3.73 -6.62
CA ASN A 523 14.84 3.37 -6.61
C ASN A 523 14.59 1.84 -6.67
N THR A 524 15.60 1.01 -6.38
CA THR A 524 15.45 -0.46 -6.40
C THR A 524 15.30 -1.03 -5.00
N HIS A 525 14.57 -2.14 -4.90
CA HIS A 525 14.44 -2.90 -3.66
C HIS A 525 15.78 -3.35 -3.12
N ALA A 526 16.68 -3.82 -3.98
CA ALA A 526 18.02 -4.22 -3.57
C ALA A 526 18.77 -3.08 -2.86
N CYS A 527 18.74 -1.86 -3.42
CA CYS A 527 19.46 -0.73 -2.84
C CYS A 527 18.88 -0.27 -1.51
N GLN A 528 17.56 -0.10 -1.44
CA GLN A 528 16.89 0.41 -0.25
C GLN A 528 16.85 -0.62 0.88
N LEU A 529 16.52 -1.88 0.59
CA LEU A 529 16.55 -2.95 1.59
C LEU A 529 17.98 -3.19 2.06
N GLY A 530 18.98 -3.11 1.17
CA GLY A 530 20.39 -3.19 1.55
C GLY A 530 20.81 -2.10 2.53
N MET A 531 20.27 -0.87 2.39
CA MET A 531 20.50 0.22 3.35
C MET A 531 19.91 -0.11 4.72
N VAL A 532 18.65 -0.54 4.76
CA VAL A 532 17.96 -0.87 6.01
C VAL A 532 18.58 -2.11 6.68
N MET A 533 19.03 -3.10 5.91
CA MET A 533 19.80 -4.22 6.45
C MET A 533 21.18 -3.81 6.97
N SER A 534 21.79 -2.76 6.40
CA SER A 534 23.05 -2.21 6.93
C SER A 534 22.82 -1.63 8.31
N LEU A 535 21.75 -0.85 8.50
CA LEU A 535 21.31 -0.39 9.82
C LEU A 535 21.13 -1.57 10.78
N GLY A 536 20.39 -2.60 10.37
CA GLY A 536 20.14 -3.75 11.25
C GLY A 536 21.39 -4.54 11.62
N SER A 537 22.26 -4.83 10.65
CA SER A 537 23.53 -5.50 10.93
C SER A 537 24.44 -4.69 11.86
N LEU A 538 24.55 -3.38 11.64
CA LEU A 538 25.37 -2.51 12.48
C LEU A 538 24.74 -2.31 13.87
N TRP A 539 23.42 -2.34 13.98
CA TRP A 539 22.72 -2.32 15.26
C TRP A 539 22.96 -3.59 16.07
N GLU A 540 22.91 -4.77 15.43
CA GLU A 540 23.31 -6.03 16.08
C GLU A 540 24.77 -6.00 16.56
N MET A 541 25.67 -5.40 15.77
CA MET A 541 27.05 -5.19 16.21
C MET A 541 27.11 -4.26 17.43
N ARG A 542 26.40 -3.12 17.38
CA ARG A 542 26.37 -2.12 18.45
C ARG A 542 25.91 -2.69 19.79
N LYS A 543 24.84 -3.50 19.79
CA LYS A 543 24.28 -4.13 21.00
C LYS A 543 25.28 -5.02 21.72
N ASN A 544 26.17 -5.67 20.96
CA ASN A 544 27.16 -6.62 21.48
C ASN A 544 28.49 -5.95 21.88
N GLN A 545 28.66 -4.64 21.66
CA GLN A 545 29.88 -3.91 22.01
C GLN A 545 29.85 -3.37 23.46
N PRO A 546 31.04 -3.11 24.07
CA PRO A 546 31.14 -2.50 25.39
C PRO A 546 30.31 -1.22 25.51
N GLY A 547 29.67 -1.03 26.67
CA GLY A 547 28.74 0.07 26.92
C GLY A 547 27.30 -0.20 26.51
N GLY A 548 27.04 -1.16 25.60
CA GLY A 548 25.70 -1.55 25.17
C GLY A 548 24.88 -0.40 24.55
N ALA A 549 23.79 -0.71 23.85
CA ALA A 549 22.83 0.31 23.43
C ALA A 549 21.42 -0.23 23.68
N ASP A 550 20.55 0.64 24.18
CA ASP A 550 19.15 0.32 24.42
C ASP A 550 18.37 0.53 23.12
N LEU A 551 17.25 -0.18 22.97
CA LEU A 551 16.39 -0.05 21.79
C LEU A 551 15.94 1.41 21.52
N LYS A 552 15.81 2.23 22.58
CA LYS A 552 15.48 3.67 22.48
C LYS A 552 16.55 4.50 21.76
N ASP A 553 17.79 4.01 21.67
CA ASP A 553 18.90 4.72 21.04
C ASP A 553 18.95 4.49 19.51
N LEU A 554 18.19 3.51 19.00
CA LEU A 554 18.16 3.14 17.59
C LEU A 554 17.81 4.31 16.64
N PRO A 555 16.82 5.18 16.93
CA PRO A 555 16.57 6.35 16.09
C PRO A 555 17.77 7.30 15.99
N ALA A 556 18.46 7.56 17.10
CA ALA A 556 19.64 8.43 17.11
C ALA A 556 20.83 7.79 16.36
N PHE A 557 20.95 6.46 16.42
CA PHE A 557 21.91 5.71 15.63
C PHE A 557 21.61 5.79 14.12
N ALA A 558 20.35 5.67 13.72
CA ALA A 558 19.93 5.83 12.32
C ALA A 558 20.21 7.24 11.79
N GLU A 559 20.01 8.27 12.61
CA GLU A 559 20.37 9.65 12.28
C GLU A 559 21.88 9.82 12.05
N ALA A 560 22.71 9.18 12.88
CA ALA A 560 24.16 9.18 12.70
C ALA A 560 24.58 8.49 11.40
N LEU A 561 23.92 7.38 11.03
CA LEU A 561 24.12 6.69 9.75
C LEU A 561 23.73 7.56 8.55
N ALA A 562 22.57 8.22 8.59
CA ALA A 562 22.14 9.15 7.54
C ALA A 562 23.15 10.28 7.36
N LYS A 563 23.65 10.89 8.46
CA LYS A 563 24.71 11.91 8.42
C LYS A 563 26.00 11.38 7.80
N ALA A 564 26.44 10.19 8.20
CA ALA A 564 27.64 9.55 7.66
C ALA A 564 27.52 9.33 6.14
N TRP A 565 26.41 8.74 5.66
CA TRP A 565 26.20 8.54 4.23
C TRP A 565 26.05 9.86 3.47
N ASN A 566 25.46 10.88 4.07
CA ASN A 566 25.37 12.20 3.46
C ASN A 566 26.75 12.84 3.30
N GLU A 567 27.62 12.74 4.31
CA GLU A 567 29.03 13.16 4.22
C GLU A 567 29.75 12.41 3.09
N PHE A 568 29.51 11.10 2.94
CA PHE A 568 30.06 10.33 1.82
C PHE A 568 29.65 10.90 0.47
N PHE A 569 28.38 11.27 0.29
CA PHE A 569 27.87 11.83 -0.97
C PHE A 569 28.31 13.27 -1.24
N GLN A 570 28.73 14.04 -0.23
CA GLN A 570 29.25 15.41 -0.43
C GLN A 570 30.72 15.43 -0.88
N ILE A 571 31.47 14.35 -0.66
CA ILE A 571 32.89 14.30 -1.05
C ILE A 571 33.03 14.31 -2.58
N ASP A 572 33.96 15.15 -3.06
CA ASP A 572 34.26 15.39 -4.48
C ASP A 572 33.03 15.85 -5.30
N ARG A 573 32.06 16.51 -4.66
CA ARG A 573 30.87 17.09 -5.30
C ARG A 573 31.25 17.94 -6.52
N GLY A 574 30.63 17.64 -7.67
CA GLY A 574 30.84 18.35 -8.92
C GLY A 574 32.18 18.07 -9.62
N ARG A 575 32.99 17.12 -9.12
CA ARG A 575 34.26 16.71 -9.72
C ARG A 575 34.11 15.40 -10.50
N ALA A 576 35.19 14.96 -11.15
CA ALA A 576 35.22 13.69 -11.88
C ALA A 576 34.90 12.46 -11.02
N ARG A 577 35.15 12.51 -9.71
CA ARG A 577 34.88 11.45 -8.72
C ARG A 577 33.67 11.75 -7.81
N ASP A 578 32.68 12.48 -8.32
CA ASP A 578 31.48 12.80 -7.56
C ASP A 578 30.77 11.54 -7.04
N ARG A 579 30.79 11.35 -5.72
CA ARG A 579 30.36 10.12 -5.06
C ARG A 579 28.85 9.91 -5.08
N ARG A 580 28.08 10.92 -5.49
CA ARG A 580 26.65 10.80 -5.81
C ARG A 580 26.37 9.76 -6.91
N PHE A 581 27.39 9.36 -7.67
CA PHE A 581 27.33 8.32 -8.69
C PHE A 581 27.99 6.99 -8.29
N ALA A 582 28.50 6.83 -7.06
CA ALA A 582 29.32 5.68 -6.67
C ALA A 582 28.60 4.31 -6.86
N PHE A 583 27.28 4.28 -6.74
CA PHE A 583 26.48 3.06 -6.93
C PHE A 583 25.92 2.91 -8.35
N SER A 584 26.13 3.90 -9.22
CA SER A 584 25.70 3.85 -10.62
C SER A 584 26.54 2.83 -11.41
N LYS A 585 25.89 2.15 -12.34
CA LYS A 585 26.56 1.30 -13.33
C LYS A 585 27.28 2.12 -14.42
N ASP A 586 26.81 3.35 -14.69
CA ASP A 586 27.36 4.24 -15.73
C ASP A 586 28.55 5.05 -15.17
N SER A 587 29.69 4.39 -14.98
CA SER A 587 30.95 5.03 -14.61
C SER A 587 32.16 4.25 -15.12
N SER A 588 33.33 4.87 -15.14
CA SER A 588 34.57 4.22 -15.61
C SER A 588 35.07 3.11 -14.70
N ASN A 589 34.70 3.13 -13.41
CA ASN A 589 35.11 2.16 -12.41
C ASN A 589 33.89 1.76 -11.55
N PRO A 590 32.87 1.09 -12.12
CA PRO A 590 31.61 0.86 -11.42
C PRO A 590 31.82 -0.08 -10.24
N LEU A 591 31.36 0.35 -9.06
CA LEU A 591 31.27 -0.56 -7.92
C LEU A 591 30.18 -1.59 -8.16
N ASN A 592 29.00 -1.14 -8.62
CA ASN A 592 27.83 -1.96 -8.89
C ASN A 592 27.98 -2.73 -10.21
N GLN A 593 28.25 -4.04 -10.10
CA GLN A 593 28.34 -4.98 -11.23
C GLN A 593 27.16 -5.96 -11.25
N ILE A 594 26.19 -5.80 -10.37
CA ILE A 594 25.07 -6.73 -10.19
C ILE A 594 24.17 -6.69 -11.42
N THR A 595 23.86 -7.85 -12.02
CA THR A 595 23.05 -7.93 -13.25
C THR A 595 21.60 -7.49 -13.03
N ASN A 596 20.89 -8.11 -12.07
CA ASN A 596 19.52 -7.76 -11.68
C ASN A 596 19.47 -7.05 -10.31
N MET A 597 18.50 -6.17 -10.08
CA MET A 597 18.40 -5.38 -8.85
C MET A 597 17.21 -5.80 -7.98
N ASP A 598 16.89 -7.10 -8.03
CA ASP A 598 15.83 -7.71 -7.25
C ASP A 598 16.22 -7.90 -5.78
N THR A 599 15.22 -8.09 -4.93
CA THR A 599 15.33 -8.28 -3.49
C THR A 599 16.50 -9.14 -3.00
N PRO A 600 16.76 -10.34 -3.55
CA PRO A 600 17.85 -11.19 -3.07
C PRO A 600 19.22 -10.52 -3.10
N ASN A 601 19.41 -9.53 -3.97
CA ASN A 601 20.65 -8.80 -4.12
C ASN A 601 20.85 -7.69 -3.08
N ALA A 602 19.88 -7.46 -2.17
CA ALA A 602 20.01 -6.51 -1.07
C ALA A 602 21.23 -6.76 -0.19
N VAL A 603 21.66 -8.03 -0.04
CA VAL A 603 22.86 -8.41 0.71
C VAL A 603 24.14 -7.80 0.14
N TYR A 604 24.19 -7.54 -1.16
CA TYR A 604 25.34 -6.92 -1.83
C TYR A 604 25.31 -5.40 -1.71
N PHE A 605 24.12 -4.79 -1.73
CA PHE A 605 23.99 -3.36 -1.44
C PHE A 605 24.27 -3.04 0.01
N ARG A 606 23.98 -3.95 0.94
CA ARG A 606 24.47 -3.84 2.32
C ARG A 606 25.98 -3.65 2.38
N TYR A 607 26.73 -4.43 1.59
CA TYR A 607 28.18 -4.22 1.45
C TYR A 607 28.51 -2.82 0.92
N PHE A 608 27.81 -2.30 -0.08
CA PHE A 608 28.09 -0.96 -0.63
C PHE A 608 27.87 0.14 0.41
N TRP A 609 26.76 0.08 1.13
CA TRP A 609 26.44 1.03 2.20
C TRP A 609 27.43 0.95 3.36
N MET A 610 27.87 -0.25 3.75
CA MET A 610 28.93 -0.41 4.74
C MET A 610 30.29 0.09 4.24
N GLN A 611 30.64 -0.17 2.98
CA GLN A 611 31.91 0.26 2.41
C GLN A 611 32.02 1.79 2.35
N ALA A 612 30.91 2.51 2.12
CA ALA A 612 30.87 3.97 2.20
C ALA A 612 31.26 4.52 3.59
N LEU A 613 30.98 3.77 4.65
CA LEU A 613 31.28 4.16 6.04
C LEU A 613 32.78 4.05 6.39
N THR A 614 33.59 3.41 5.55
CA THR A 614 35.03 3.24 5.81
C THR A 614 35.84 4.51 5.64
N VAL A 615 35.32 5.50 4.90
CA VAL A 615 36.02 6.74 4.61
C VAL A 615 36.28 7.50 5.93
N PRO A 616 37.51 8.00 6.19
CA PRO A 616 37.85 8.57 7.49
C PRO A 616 36.93 9.68 8.00
N SER A 617 36.57 10.67 7.15
CA SER A 617 35.65 11.74 7.54
C SER A 617 34.22 11.23 7.81
N VAL A 618 33.80 10.20 7.08
CA VAL A 618 32.50 9.56 7.25
C VAL A 618 32.45 8.77 8.56
N TRP A 619 33.51 8.04 8.88
CA TRP A 619 33.57 7.20 10.08
C TRP A 619 33.47 8.00 11.38
N GLN A 620 33.88 9.28 11.40
CA GLN A 620 33.80 10.15 12.58
C GLN A 620 32.36 10.28 13.12
N HIS A 621 31.35 10.16 12.25
CA HIS A 621 29.94 10.18 12.67
C HIS A 621 29.51 8.88 13.37
N LEU A 622 30.21 7.77 13.12
CA LEU A 622 29.89 6.44 13.66
C LEU A 622 30.81 5.98 14.76
N SER A 623 32.04 6.48 14.86
CA SER A 623 32.97 6.09 15.92
C SER A 623 32.44 6.27 17.36
N PRO A 624 31.53 7.22 17.67
CA PRO A 624 30.90 7.27 19.00
C PRO A 624 29.95 6.10 19.27
N TRP A 625 29.42 5.48 18.22
CA TRP A 625 28.49 4.36 18.31
C TRP A 625 29.23 3.02 18.19
N LEU A 626 30.09 2.87 17.17
CA LEU A 626 30.85 1.64 16.91
C LEU A 626 32.30 1.84 17.36
N THR A 627 32.54 1.58 18.65
CA THR A 627 33.87 1.73 19.26
C THR A 627 34.84 0.63 18.84
N ASP A 628 34.32 -0.57 18.56
CA ASP A 628 35.12 -1.68 18.01
C ASP A 628 35.15 -1.62 16.48
N ARG A 629 36.19 -0.94 15.97
CA ARG A 629 36.45 -0.83 14.53
C ARG A 629 36.85 -2.18 13.91
N GLU A 630 37.53 -3.06 14.66
CA GLU A 630 38.01 -4.35 14.14
C GLU A 630 36.83 -5.28 13.84
N ALA A 631 35.83 -5.34 14.73
CA ALA A 631 34.60 -6.10 14.48
C ALA A 631 33.86 -5.60 13.23
N PHE A 632 33.79 -4.28 13.03
CA PHE A 632 33.21 -3.68 11.82
C PHE A 632 34.01 -4.09 10.57
N ASP A 633 35.33 -3.96 10.58
CA ASP A 633 36.18 -4.27 9.42
C ASP A 633 36.19 -5.77 9.10
N ALA A 634 36.13 -6.65 10.10
CA ALA A 634 35.97 -8.08 9.93
C ALA A 634 34.64 -8.42 9.24
N GLY A 635 33.54 -7.81 9.70
CA GLY A 635 32.21 -7.95 9.11
C GLY A 635 32.15 -7.42 7.68
N LEU A 636 32.72 -6.24 7.43
CA LEU A 636 32.84 -5.67 6.09
C LEU A 636 33.65 -6.59 5.17
N GLY A 637 34.72 -7.21 5.69
CA GLY A 637 35.53 -8.18 4.95
C GLY A 637 34.70 -9.38 4.46
N GLN A 638 33.83 -9.92 5.32
CA GLN A 638 32.90 -11.00 4.95
C GLN A 638 31.92 -10.57 3.86
N ALA A 639 31.32 -9.38 3.99
CA ALA A 639 30.38 -8.84 3.01
C ALA A 639 31.08 -8.57 1.65
N ARG A 640 32.31 -8.06 1.69
CA ARG A 640 33.16 -7.84 0.51
C ARG A 640 33.48 -9.15 -0.20
N ARG A 641 33.78 -10.22 0.56
CA ARG A 641 34.04 -11.55 -0.01
C ARG A 641 32.81 -12.10 -0.72
N LEU A 642 31.64 -12.03 -0.06
CA LEU A 642 30.38 -12.44 -0.65
C LEU A 642 30.09 -11.71 -1.97
N TYR A 643 30.36 -10.40 -2.02
CA TYR A 643 30.20 -9.62 -3.25
C TYR A 643 31.21 -9.98 -4.34
N LEU A 644 32.48 -10.20 -3.98
CA LEU A 644 33.49 -10.66 -4.93
C LEU A 644 33.10 -12.01 -5.54
N ASP A 645 32.61 -12.96 -4.72
CA ASP A 645 32.17 -14.26 -5.19
C ASP A 645 31.01 -14.16 -6.20
N LEU A 646 30.06 -13.22 -5.99
CA LEU A 646 29.03 -12.91 -6.99
C LEU A 646 29.66 -12.41 -8.30
N CYS A 647 30.57 -11.43 -8.23
CA CYS A 647 31.21 -10.86 -9.41
C CYS A 647 31.96 -11.95 -10.20
N ILE A 648 32.67 -12.84 -9.51
CA ILE A 648 33.35 -14.00 -10.13
C ILE A 648 32.34 -14.90 -10.83
N LYS A 649 31.21 -15.22 -10.18
CA LYS A 649 30.14 -16.05 -10.76
C LYS A 649 29.55 -15.40 -12.03
N GLN A 650 29.25 -14.10 -11.99
CA GLN A 650 28.71 -13.36 -13.15
C GLN A 650 29.72 -13.27 -14.30
N GLN A 651 30.99 -13.00 -14.02
CA GLN A 651 32.04 -13.00 -15.03
C GLN A 651 32.25 -14.40 -15.63
N GLY A 652 32.18 -15.46 -14.81
CA GLY A 652 32.24 -16.84 -15.29
C GLY A 652 31.12 -17.15 -16.29
N LYS A 653 29.88 -16.75 -15.97
CA LYS A 653 28.73 -16.90 -16.89
C LYS A 653 28.89 -16.07 -18.17
N ALA A 654 29.42 -14.85 -18.07
CA ALA A 654 29.66 -14.01 -19.23
C ALA A 654 30.75 -14.59 -20.16
N LEU A 655 31.82 -15.17 -19.59
CA LEU A 655 32.87 -15.86 -20.34
C LEU A 655 32.36 -17.17 -20.97
N GLU A 656 31.45 -17.87 -20.31
CA GLU A 656 30.81 -19.06 -20.89
C GLU A 656 30.03 -18.74 -22.17
N LEU A 657 29.33 -17.59 -22.20
CA LEU A 657 28.60 -17.14 -23.38
C LEU A 657 29.51 -16.54 -24.46
N SER A 658 30.53 -15.77 -24.08
CA SER A 658 31.38 -15.04 -25.04
C SER A 658 32.58 -15.85 -25.55
N GLN A 659 33.05 -16.83 -24.78
CA GLN A 659 34.22 -17.67 -25.10
C GLN A 659 33.96 -19.14 -24.71
N PRO A 660 33.05 -19.83 -25.43
CA PRO A 660 32.64 -21.19 -25.08
C PRO A 660 33.77 -22.23 -25.18
N THR A 661 34.84 -21.93 -25.91
CA THR A 661 36.00 -22.81 -26.09
C THR A 661 36.95 -22.85 -24.88
N LEU A 662 36.84 -21.92 -23.93
CA LEU A 662 37.63 -21.94 -22.70
C LEU A 662 37.22 -23.11 -21.80
N ASN A 663 38.21 -23.85 -21.31
CA ASN A 663 37.96 -24.90 -20.33
C ASN A 663 37.52 -24.30 -18.97
N ARG A 664 36.89 -25.12 -18.12
CA ARG A 664 36.28 -24.66 -16.87
C ARG A 664 37.28 -24.00 -15.91
N THR A 665 38.53 -24.50 -15.87
CA THR A 665 39.58 -24.00 -14.98
C THR A 665 40.08 -22.63 -15.44
N GLU A 666 40.45 -22.51 -16.72
CA GLU A 666 40.88 -21.25 -17.33
C GLU A 666 39.80 -20.18 -17.22
N ARG A 667 38.53 -20.57 -17.44
CA ARG A 667 37.38 -19.67 -17.29
C ARG A 667 37.26 -19.16 -15.86
N ALA A 668 37.42 -20.03 -14.86
CA ALA A 668 37.35 -19.65 -13.45
C ALA A 668 38.50 -18.69 -13.07
N GLU A 669 39.73 -18.95 -13.53
CA GLU A 669 40.88 -18.08 -13.30
C GLU A 669 40.72 -16.71 -13.96
N GLN A 670 40.25 -16.65 -15.21
CA GLN A 670 40.00 -15.40 -15.91
C GLN A 670 38.87 -14.60 -15.26
N ALA A 671 37.77 -15.25 -14.87
CA ALA A 671 36.67 -14.62 -14.15
C ALA A 671 37.14 -14.03 -12.81
N GLU A 672 37.95 -14.78 -12.07
CA GLU A 672 38.52 -14.33 -10.79
C GLU A 672 39.45 -13.13 -10.97
N LYS A 673 40.35 -13.18 -11.94
CA LYS A 673 41.25 -12.06 -12.26
C LYS A 673 40.48 -10.81 -12.69
N ALA A 674 39.48 -10.97 -13.56
CA ALA A 674 38.67 -9.85 -14.05
C ALA A 674 37.86 -9.19 -12.92
N ALA A 675 37.13 -10.00 -12.15
CA ALA A 675 36.32 -9.52 -11.03
C ALA A 675 37.18 -8.83 -9.95
N THR A 676 38.32 -9.44 -9.60
CA THR A 676 39.27 -8.88 -8.62
C THR A 676 39.80 -7.53 -9.08
N ASN A 677 40.26 -7.44 -10.33
CA ASN A 677 40.79 -6.19 -10.88
C ASN A 677 39.72 -5.09 -10.96
N ALA A 678 38.50 -5.44 -11.34
CA ALA A 678 37.38 -4.51 -11.40
C ALA A 678 37.03 -3.97 -10.01
N LEU A 679 36.89 -4.86 -9.00
CA LEU A 679 36.60 -4.47 -7.63
C LEU A 679 37.71 -3.62 -7.02
N LYS A 680 38.98 -3.99 -7.24
CA LYS A 680 40.15 -3.23 -6.78
C LYS A 680 40.16 -1.80 -7.33
N LYS A 681 39.93 -1.64 -8.63
CA LYS A 681 39.82 -0.32 -9.28
C LYS A 681 38.67 0.51 -8.72
N ALA A 682 37.49 -0.10 -8.52
CA ALA A 682 36.34 0.58 -7.93
C ALA A 682 36.63 1.03 -6.50
N LEU A 683 37.24 0.17 -5.68
CA LEU A 683 37.55 0.45 -4.29
C LEU A 683 38.54 1.62 -4.14
N ARG A 684 39.60 1.62 -4.95
CA ARG A 684 40.56 2.72 -5.02
C ARG A 684 39.91 4.03 -5.48
N ASN A 685 39.03 3.96 -6.48
CA ASN A 685 38.42 5.15 -7.06
C ASN A 685 37.41 5.83 -6.13
N TRP A 686 36.54 5.05 -5.47
CA TRP A 686 35.41 5.57 -4.71
C TRP A 686 35.69 5.71 -3.20
N PHE A 687 36.53 4.84 -2.64
CA PHE A 687 36.73 4.75 -1.20
C PHE A 687 38.18 5.01 -0.77
N GLY A 688 39.11 5.15 -1.73
CA GLY A 688 40.51 5.42 -1.43
C GLY A 688 41.29 4.22 -0.90
N VAL A 689 40.75 3.01 -1.02
CA VAL A 689 41.43 1.77 -0.59
C VAL A 689 42.65 1.55 -1.48
N THR A 690 43.82 1.39 -0.87
CA THR A 690 45.07 1.18 -1.60
C THR A 690 45.15 -0.24 -2.16
N ASP A 691 46.02 -0.41 -3.16
CA ASP A 691 46.28 -1.72 -3.74
C ASP A 691 46.84 -2.71 -2.68
N GLU A 692 47.62 -2.22 -1.73
CA GLU A 692 48.21 -2.99 -0.63
C GLU A 692 47.17 -3.44 0.38
N GLU A 693 46.28 -2.53 0.82
CA GLU A 693 45.18 -2.84 1.73
C GLU A 693 44.24 -3.91 1.15
N PHE A 694 43.96 -3.82 -0.15
CA PHE A 694 43.11 -4.80 -0.83
C PHE A 694 43.75 -6.19 -0.87
N GLU A 695 45.04 -6.29 -1.21
CA GLU A 695 45.74 -7.58 -1.26
C GLU A 695 45.93 -8.19 0.14
N ALA A 696 46.18 -7.36 1.16
CA ALA A 696 46.24 -7.79 2.55
C ALA A 696 44.92 -8.40 3.00
N TRP A 697 43.79 -7.74 2.72
CA TRP A 697 42.45 -8.31 2.97
C TRP A 697 42.23 -9.63 2.24
N ARG A 698 42.57 -9.69 0.93
CA ARG A 698 42.33 -10.87 0.09
C ARG A 698 43.12 -12.09 0.59
N THR A 699 44.35 -11.88 1.06
CA THR A 699 45.22 -12.94 1.56
C THR A 699 44.72 -13.49 2.90
N ASN A 700 44.15 -12.62 3.75
CA ASN A 700 43.63 -12.99 5.07
C ASN A 700 42.23 -13.63 5.05
N GLN A 701 41.55 -13.66 3.89
CA GLN A 701 40.23 -14.28 3.73
C GLN A 701 40.23 -15.32 2.59
N PRO A 702 40.70 -16.56 2.85
CA PRO A 702 40.71 -17.61 1.85
C PRO A 702 39.30 -17.95 1.35
N ARG A 703 39.24 -18.44 0.11
CA ARG A 703 38.01 -18.79 -0.61
C ARG A 703 37.13 -19.73 0.22
N ARG A 704 35.84 -19.43 0.38
CA ARG A 704 34.87 -20.37 0.95
C ARG A 704 34.80 -21.61 0.05
N ALA A 705 34.84 -22.80 0.66
CA ALA A 705 34.55 -24.04 -0.05
C ALA A 705 33.15 -23.96 -0.66
N VAL A 706 33.03 -24.27 -1.94
CA VAL A 706 31.76 -24.25 -2.67
C VAL A 706 30.84 -25.29 -2.02
N GLN A 707 29.77 -24.85 -1.35
CA GLN A 707 28.64 -25.74 -1.09
C GLN A 707 27.89 -25.94 -2.42
N PRO A 708 27.53 -27.19 -2.78
CA PRO A 708 26.77 -27.45 -3.99
C PRO A 708 25.34 -26.91 -3.79
N GLU A 709 25.00 -25.83 -4.49
CA GLU A 709 23.61 -25.35 -4.58
C GLU A 709 22.87 -26.17 -5.66
N LEU A 710 21.73 -26.73 -5.25
CA LEU A 710 20.72 -27.36 -6.10
C LEU A 710 20.31 -26.41 -7.23
N GLU A 711 20.28 -26.96 -8.44
CA GLU A 711 19.76 -26.30 -9.65
C GLU A 711 18.28 -25.93 -9.44
N PHE A 712 17.99 -24.63 -9.39
CA PHE A 712 16.62 -24.13 -9.52
C PHE A 712 16.26 -24.20 -11.00
N GLY A 713 15.46 -25.21 -11.37
CA GLY A 713 14.84 -25.33 -12.68
C GLY A 713 13.83 -24.20 -12.89
N GLU A 714 13.88 -23.60 -14.08
CA GLU A 714 12.80 -22.80 -14.63
C GLU A 714 11.53 -23.65 -14.65
N SER A 715 10.52 -23.28 -13.87
CA SER A 715 9.18 -23.85 -14.01
C SER A 715 8.52 -23.17 -15.21
N SER A 716 8.71 -23.75 -16.39
CA SER A 716 7.76 -23.59 -17.48
C SER A 716 6.47 -24.31 -17.09
N GLY A 717 5.43 -23.54 -16.79
CA GLY A 717 4.09 -24.06 -16.59
C GLY A 717 3.57 -24.68 -17.89
N ASN A 718 3.39 -25.99 -17.86
CA ASN A 718 2.50 -26.76 -18.73
C ASN A 718 2.08 -28.00 -17.93
N GLU A 719 1.04 -27.85 -17.11
CA GLU A 719 0.25 -28.99 -16.62
C GLU A 719 -0.96 -29.13 -17.54
N GLU A 720 -0.84 -30.03 -18.51
CA GLU A 720 -1.99 -30.63 -19.16
C GLU A 720 -2.59 -31.67 -18.20
N ASP A 721 -3.86 -31.47 -17.85
CA ASP A 721 -4.69 -32.42 -17.12
C ASP A 721 -4.75 -33.76 -17.84
N GLY A 722 -4.36 -34.81 -17.12
CA GLY A 722 -4.52 -36.19 -17.56
C GLY A 722 -4.48 -37.13 -16.36
N ALA A 723 -5.63 -37.38 -15.73
CA ALA A 723 -5.81 -38.56 -14.89
C ALA A 723 -7.22 -39.11 -15.06
N ASN A 724 -7.27 -40.23 -15.79
CA ASN A 724 -8.30 -41.26 -15.69
C ASN A 724 -8.20 -41.97 -14.32
N GLU A 725 -9.37 -42.47 -13.91
CA GLU A 725 -9.70 -43.40 -12.81
C GLU A 725 -9.98 -42.82 -11.42
#